data_AF-A0A640KWS6-F1
#
_entry.id   AF-A0A640KWS6-F1
#
_cell.length_a   1.000
_cell.length_b   1.000
_cell.length_c   1.000
_cell.angle_alpha   90.00
_cell.angle_beta   90.00
_cell.angle_gamma   90.00
#
_symmetry.space_group_name_H-M   'P 1'
#
loop_
_entity.id
_entity.type
_entity.pdbx_description
1 polymer ?
#
loop_
_entity_poly.entity_id
_entity_poly.type
_entity_poly.pdbx_seq_one_letter_code
_entity_poly.pdbx_strand_id
1 'polypeptide(L)'
;MRRRIFQAGGCTFHRNGFGGEGEWGAVTVHSSSRFSVVSLAVVVTVPPPPNADQNTYLSARNALICCASSVLFNGRCEVKHKKKGGRKLTTIPTGHEVQAAMLRRRCVRVAASGAVPGGSAVTVTYALANASRTVTSRGQFNPIHAFTEQSISSEKRATNEKEFEVMITNPGPLRVAYSPDYLDWLYRAYRSKLKYTDERKKAEEVFKGLLLTNQGVEKGPDAAAALPGAPPPGQTLRPRNSVRRQAGEAQRAAAQTKLDALAKQQGLLDLFERQPQFPAIHIDKAGRFHVVELFKEMVLDRAWKPEEVWDKALLYRAILAERQASYPASYRYILDTVQEVNLAPRGSNNGDTGSSSSSSTVAADSSNESARGIVGESTLIIPREDDYMYFVYLVRRYYIDNAVEGHVVLRCHRQPNASELLFSHPPPKDEQEVLQSLYRPGSATATQGKDSSTKALDGAGTASKDRHSGVATVGRPRPPSSYPPIEALWRCEENEALLRVLVFGELNLLVSENPFARFPKAQAYLTRPSASAAMPGAAGSSLEGAGSYGGAQQQRRGGSHRAFGSDTGVSLSSVIAEKRGHLLAPLSRNVAMMIDSRANDVRRLQQRYEREDTASFQKMLRGSAQVEGNPGLYSAYSDWSYFNPRTVRAEERDALSRKTVAALKAYDDASRDIYRVGFEEAEARSSARPVEGVNNAPSYVPTLPHFVALVKKDPYVSFLSHVALPEVYNTASHAGAGASEKHQLEKLVVQLARALYRTALEFHKQPLRRVNRQKVQVAASLLDRFVMEGWRVHCVERPSSEGVRDMARRLSAYVPFEGRILDESGFPTDARVEDYERWMAAPSV
;
A
#
# COMPACT_ATOMS: atom_id res chain seq x y z
N MET A 1 -28.42 76.25 -33.84
CA MET A 1 -28.94 74.88 -34.05
C MET A 1 -28.49 74.41 -35.42
N ARG A 2 -27.78 73.27 -35.53
CA ARG A 2 -26.89 72.98 -36.69
C ARG A 2 -27.31 71.74 -37.49
N ARG A 3 -27.08 71.82 -38.81
CA ARG A 3 -27.17 70.73 -39.81
C ARG A 3 -25.86 69.95 -39.93
N ARG A 4 -25.94 68.85 -40.72
CA ARG A 4 -24.88 68.06 -41.41
C ARG A 4 -24.44 66.77 -40.67
N ILE A 5 -24.07 65.64 -41.28
CA ILE A 5 -24.30 64.93 -42.60
C ILE A 5 -23.13 63.90 -42.78
N PHE A 6 -23.36 62.77 -43.49
CA PHE A 6 -22.41 61.65 -43.85
C PHE A 6 -21.97 60.72 -42.66
N GLN A 7 -22.33 59.42 -42.63
CA GLN A 7 -21.79 58.21 -43.33
C GLN A 7 -20.45 57.67 -42.75
N ALA A 8 -20.11 56.37 -42.82
CA ALA A 8 -20.85 55.11 -43.06
C ALA A 8 -19.93 53.89 -42.79
N GLY A 9 -20.53 52.70 -42.60
CA GLY A 9 -19.85 51.39 -42.65
C GLY A 9 -19.17 50.94 -41.34
N GLY A 10 -19.24 49.67 -40.92
CA GLY A 10 -19.99 48.56 -41.51
C GLY A 10 -19.76 47.26 -40.71
N CYS A 11 -20.87 46.64 -40.30
CA CYS A 11 -20.97 45.27 -39.79
C CYS A 11 -20.28 44.24 -40.72
N THR A 12 -19.90 43.05 -40.25
CA THR A 12 -20.85 41.91 -40.19
C THR A 12 -20.70 40.98 -38.99
N PHE A 13 -21.84 40.49 -38.50
CA PHE A 13 -22.00 39.36 -37.57
C PHE A 13 -23.04 38.40 -38.18
N HIS A 14 -22.79 37.09 -38.16
CA HIS A 14 -23.76 36.00 -38.35
C HIS A 14 -23.27 34.86 -37.42
N ARG A 15 -23.96 34.33 -36.40
CA ARG A 15 -25.38 34.13 -36.01
C ARG A 15 -25.94 32.72 -36.30
N ASN A 16 -25.75 31.87 -35.29
CA ASN A 16 -26.62 30.82 -34.73
C ASN A 16 -26.99 29.55 -35.53
N GLY A 17 -26.96 28.42 -34.80
CA GLY A 17 -28.05 27.43 -34.88
C GLY A 17 -27.74 26.00 -34.38
N PHE A 18 -28.07 25.71 -33.11
CA PHE A 18 -28.29 24.35 -32.52
C PHE A 18 -27.15 23.30 -32.64
N GLY A 19 -26.99 22.29 -31.79
CA GLY A 19 -27.70 21.86 -30.58
C GLY A 19 -27.35 20.37 -30.38
N GLY A 20 -26.89 19.96 -29.20
CA GLY A 20 -26.45 18.57 -28.99
C GLY A 20 -25.85 18.34 -27.62
N GLU A 21 -26.38 17.33 -26.93
CA GLU A 21 -25.91 16.85 -25.63
C GLU A 21 -24.58 16.10 -25.78
N GLY A 22 -23.74 16.12 -24.74
CA GLY A 22 -22.44 15.46 -24.76
C GLY A 22 -21.81 15.43 -23.37
N GLU A 23 -21.81 14.24 -22.76
CA GLU A 23 -21.33 14.02 -21.40
C GLU A 23 -19.84 14.37 -21.26
N TRP A 24 -19.47 15.11 -20.21
CA TRP A 24 -18.08 15.22 -19.80
C TRP A 24 -17.66 13.96 -19.03
N GLY A 25 -17.46 12.87 -19.78
CA GLY A 25 -16.92 11.62 -19.27
C GLY A 25 -15.55 11.84 -18.63
N ALA A 26 -15.48 11.74 -17.30
CA ALA A 26 -14.23 11.81 -16.57
C ALA A 26 -13.40 10.55 -16.84
N VAL A 27 -12.48 10.62 -17.83
CA VAL A 27 -11.57 9.51 -18.15
C VAL A 27 -10.54 9.34 -17.02
N THR A 28 -10.86 8.47 -16.07
CA THR A 28 -9.91 7.97 -15.06
C THR A 28 -8.84 7.12 -15.74
N VAL A 29 -7.66 7.70 -16.00
CA VAL A 29 -6.51 6.96 -16.51
C VAL A 29 -5.93 6.07 -15.41
N HIS A 30 -6.22 4.77 -15.47
CA HIS A 30 -5.56 3.77 -14.64
C HIS A 30 -4.11 3.53 -15.10
N SER A 31 -3.13 4.17 -14.46
CA SER A 31 -1.71 3.89 -14.69
C SER A 31 -1.23 2.70 -13.84
N SER A 32 -1.54 1.47 -14.25
CA SER A 32 -1.02 0.25 -13.62
C SER A 32 0.41 -0.08 -14.10
N SER A 33 1.39 0.76 -13.76
CA SER A 33 2.80 0.51 -14.11
C SER A 33 3.50 -0.36 -13.07
N ARG A 34 3.70 -1.65 -13.37
CA ARG A 34 4.59 -2.54 -12.62
C ARG A 34 6.03 -2.02 -12.74
N PHE A 35 6.66 -1.65 -11.62
CA PHE A 35 8.08 -1.29 -11.59
C PHE A 35 8.95 -2.53 -11.40
N SER A 36 9.63 -2.97 -12.47
CA SER A 36 10.84 -3.79 -12.36
C SER A 36 12.05 -2.87 -12.27
N VAL A 37 12.81 -2.94 -11.18
CA VAL A 37 14.06 -2.17 -11.02
C VAL A 37 15.16 -2.85 -11.83
N VAL A 38 15.39 -2.37 -13.06
CA VAL A 38 16.52 -2.77 -13.90
C VAL A 38 17.69 -1.82 -13.63
N SER A 39 18.65 -2.26 -12.82
CA SER A 39 19.91 -1.54 -12.62
C SER A 39 20.82 -1.72 -13.83
N LEU A 40 20.78 -0.76 -14.77
CA LEU A 40 21.71 -0.71 -15.90
C LEU A 40 22.97 0.07 -15.51
N ALA A 41 24.11 -0.61 -15.40
CA ALA A 41 25.40 0.03 -15.19
C ALA A 41 26.05 0.38 -16.54
N VAL A 42 26.04 1.67 -16.91
CA VAL A 42 26.74 2.17 -18.10
C VAL A 42 28.16 2.56 -17.71
N VAL A 43 29.16 1.87 -18.28
CA VAL A 43 30.58 2.25 -18.14
C VAL A 43 30.90 3.31 -19.18
N VAL A 44 31.17 4.55 -18.74
CA VAL A 44 31.65 5.63 -19.60
C VAL A 44 33.18 5.63 -19.59
N THR A 45 33.80 5.45 -20.75
CA THR A 45 35.25 5.58 -20.93
C THR A 45 35.60 6.97 -21.45
N VAL A 46 36.35 7.74 -20.66
CA VAL A 46 36.88 9.06 -21.05
C VAL A 46 38.34 8.89 -21.53
N PRO A 47 38.74 9.46 -22.68
CA PRO A 47 40.13 9.45 -23.13
C PRO A 47 40.98 10.48 -22.35
N PRO A 48 42.28 10.25 -22.12
CA PRO A 48 43.13 11.15 -21.35
C PRO A 48 43.58 12.38 -22.15
N PRO A 49 43.86 13.53 -21.50
CA PRO A 49 44.55 14.65 -22.12
C PRO A 49 46.03 14.30 -22.41
N PRO A 50 46.68 14.97 -23.37
CA PRO A 50 48.11 14.78 -23.63
C PRO A 50 48.95 15.30 -22.44
N ASN A 51 50.06 14.60 -22.15
CA ASN A 51 51.05 14.91 -21.12
C ASN A 51 50.66 14.53 -19.67
N ALA A 52 50.42 13.24 -19.41
CA ALA A 52 50.41 12.67 -18.05
C ALA A 52 51.21 11.35 -18.00
N ASP A 53 52.10 11.21 -17.01
CA ASP A 53 53.01 10.07 -16.90
C ASP A 53 52.31 8.73 -16.61
N GLN A 54 52.74 7.67 -17.30
CA GLN A 54 52.11 6.34 -17.26
C GLN A 54 52.10 5.69 -15.86
N ASN A 55 53.07 5.99 -14.99
CA ASN A 55 53.14 5.42 -13.64
C ASN A 55 52.03 5.96 -12.71
N THR A 56 51.54 7.18 -12.94
CA THR A 56 50.44 7.77 -12.15
C THR A 56 49.10 7.11 -12.49
N TYR A 57 48.94 6.69 -13.76
CA TYR A 57 47.71 6.08 -14.28
C TYR A 57 47.46 4.66 -13.75
N LEU A 58 48.53 3.87 -13.54
CA LEU A 58 48.45 2.51 -12.98
C LEU A 58 48.04 2.51 -11.49
N SER A 59 48.44 3.52 -10.72
CA SER A 59 48.01 3.68 -9.32
C SER A 59 46.52 4.05 -9.21
N ALA A 60 46.06 5.02 -10.01
CA ALA A 60 44.67 5.46 -10.02
C ALA A 60 43.69 4.35 -10.46
N ARG A 61 44.07 3.52 -11.44
CA ARG A 61 43.24 2.43 -11.96
C ARG A 61 42.97 1.32 -10.94
N ASN A 62 43.88 1.08 -10.01
CA ASN A 62 43.69 0.12 -8.92
C ASN A 62 42.85 0.69 -7.76
N ALA A 63 42.89 2.01 -7.54
CA ALA A 63 42.04 2.67 -6.53
C ALA A 63 40.56 2.73 -6.93
N LEU A 64 40.27 2.94 -8.22
CA LEU A 64 38.89 3.12 -8.71
C LEU A 64 38.02 1.85 -8.64
N ILE A 65 38.62 0.67 -8.60
CA ILE A 65 37.89 -0.62 -8.52
C ILE A 65 37.42 -0.93 -7.09
N CYS A 66 38.05 -0.34 -6.06
CA CYS A 66 37.74 -0.62 -4.66
C CYS A 66 36.63 0.25 -4.04
N CYS A 67 36.18 1.32 -4.70
CA CYS A 67 35.25 2.29 -4.09
C CYS A 67 33.75 2.03 -4.35
N ALA A 68 33.40 0.96 -5.08
CA ALA A 68 32.00 0.59 -5.39
C ALA A 68 31.31 -0.24 -4.28
N SER A 69 31.89 -0.34 -3.08
CA SER A 69 31.28 -1.04 -1.94
C SER A 69 31.81 -0.50 -0.60
N SER A 70 30.95 0.26 0.09
CA SER A 70 30.99 0.59 1.54
C SER A 70 32.37 0.77 2.20
N VAL A 71 32.86 2.02 2.29
CA VAL A 71 34.02 2.34 3.15
C VAL A 71 33.56 2.84 4.51
N LEU A 72 33.84 2.05 5.54
CA LEU A 72 34.07 2.54 6.90
C LEU A 72 35.58 2.71 7.12
N PHE A 73 35.92 3.80 7.81
CA PHE A 73 37.14 4.05 8.61
C PHE A 73 38.30 3.04 8.53
N ASN A 74 39.48 3.54 8.15
CA ASN A 74 40.76 3.00 8.63
C ASN A 74 41.75 4.15 8.88
N GLY A 75 41.84 4.58 10.15
CA GLY A 75 42.84 5.55 10.58
C GLY A 75 44.15 4.85 10.93
N ARG A 76 45.21 5.06 10.15
CA ARG A 76 46.59 4.74 10.55
C ARG A 76 47.23 5.98 11.17
N CYS A 77 47.44 5.96 12.48
CA CYS A 77 48.29 6.95 13.15
C CYS A 77 49.76 6.51 13.05
N GLU A 78 50.58 7.24 12.29
CA GLU A 78 52.04 7.13 12.43
C GLU A 78 52.50 7.86 13.70
N VAL A 79 53.07 7.14 14.66
CA VAL A 79 53.69 7.73 15.84
C VAL A 79 55.16 8.02 15.54
N LYS A 80 55.49 9.28 15.22
CA LYS A 80 56.88 9.76 15.19
C LYS A 80 57.31 10.25 16.57
N HIS A 81 58.19 9.50 17.22
CA HIS A 81 58.83 9.91 18.47
C HIS A 81 59.67 11.18 18.30
N LYS A 82 59.52 12.15 19.21
CA LYS A 82 60.60 13.08 19.56
C LYS A 82 60.61 13.34 21.07
N LYS A 83 61.78 13.10 21.71
CA LYS A 83 62.00 13.20 23.17
C LYS A 83 62.08 14.65 23.66
N LYS A 84 61.72 14.82 24.95
CA LYS A 84 62.08 15.83 25.99
C LYS A 84 60.80 16.44 26.59
N GLY A 85 60.53 16.39 27.90
CA GLY A 85 61.18 15.73 29.05
C GLY A 85 60.63 16.33 30.38
N GLY A 86 60.83 15.68 31.53
CA GLY A 86 60.67 16.35 32.85
C GLY A 86 59.71 15.78 33.91
N ARG A 87 60.18 14.74 34.63
CA ARG A 87 60.09 14.54 36.12
C ARG A 87 58.80 14.84 36.93
N LYS A 88 58.19 13.77 37.48
CA LYS A 88 57.93 13.43 38.93
C LYS A 88 56.69 12.50 39.00
N LEU A 89 56.73 11.23 39.46
CA LEU A 89 56.86 10.70 40.85
C LEU A 89 55.78 11.31 41.79
N THR A 90 54.91 10.55 42.49
CA THR A 90 55.10 9.23 43.16
C THR A 90 53.83 8.33 43.32
N THR A 91 54.08 7.03 43.58
CA THR A 91 53.34 6.05 44.42
C THR A 91 52.01 5.35 44.03
N ILE A 92 52.06 4.02 44.24
CA ILE A 92 51.10 2.88 44.19
C ILE A 92 50.59 2.64 45.66
N PRO A 93 49.50 1.93 46.05
CA PRO A 93 48.78 0.73 45.50
C PRO A 93 47.21 0.86 45.46
N THR A 94 46.32 -0.14 45.29
CA THR A 94 46.34 -1.61 45.00
C THR A 94 45.03 -2.05 44.29
N GLY A 95 45.04 -3.21 43.60
CA GLY A 95 43.97 -4.25 43.75
C GLY A 95 42.75 -4.28 42.82
N HIS A 96 42.37 -5.52 42.47
CA HIS A 96 41.08 -6.05 41.94
C HIS A 96 40.59 -5.78 40.49
N GLU A 97 40.57 -6.90 39.74
CA GLU A 97 39.52 -7.39 38.84
C GLU A 97 38.90 -6.47 37.77
N VAL A 98 39.35 -6.67 36.52
CA VAL A 98 38.68 -6.17 35.32
C VAL A 98 37.60 -7.17 34.87
N GLN A 99 36.35 -6.96 35.29
CA GLN A 99 35.21 -7.41 34.50
C GLN A 99 35.03 -6.47 33.30
N ALA A 100 35.17 -6.99 32.08
CA ALA A 100 35.06 -6.19 30.87
C ALA A 100 33.59 -5.82 30.57
N ALA A 101 33.19 -4.62 30.98
CA ALA A 101 31.88 -4.06 30.63
C ALA A 101 31.77 -3.85 29.10
N MET A 102 30.80 -4.53 28.46
CA MET A 102 30.50 -4.30 27.04
C MET A 102 29.98 -2.87 26.82
N LEU A 103 30.77 -2.07 26.08
CA LEU A 103 30.38 -0.72 25.68
C LEU A 103 29.14 -0.74 24.77
N ARG A 104 28.00 -0.34 25.33
CA ARG A 104 26.83 0.13 24.58
C ARG A 104 27.25 1.34 23.73
N ARG A 105 27.13 1.25 22.40
CA ARG A 105 27.40 2.38 21.50
C ARG A 105 26.38 3.51 21.72
N ARG A 106 26.78 4.55 22.47
CA ARG A 106 26.09 5.84 22.46
C ARG A 106 26.27 6.47 21.07
N CYS A 107 25.16 6.83 20.41
CA CYS A 107 25.21 7.76 19.28
C CYS A 107 25.52 9.16 19.82
N VAL A 108 26.75 9.64 19.65
CA VAL A 108 27.10 11.03 19.92
C VAL A 108 26.65 11.87 18.73
N ARG A 109 25.55 12.62 18.91
CA ARG A 109 25.12 13.65 17.96
C ARG A 109 25.86 14.94 18.33
N VAL A 110 26.66 15.48 17.41
CA VAL A 110 27.30 16.79 17.58
C VAL A 110 26.22 17.85 17.47
N ALA A 111 25.91 18.54 18.58
CA ALA A 111 25.08 19.72 18.58
C ALA A 111 25.95 20.94 18.27
N ALA A 112 25.80 21.51 17.07
CA ALA A 112 26.45 22.77 16.71
C ALA A 112 25.55 23.95 17.14
N SER A 113 25.70 24.41 18.38
CA SER A 113 25.08 25.63 18.88
C SER A 113 25.91 26.86 18.46
N GLY A 114 25.62 27.41 17.28
CA GLY A 114 26.14 28.72 16.86
C GLY A 114 25.15 29.82 17.20
N ALA A 115 25.43 30.61 18.23
CA ALA A 115 24.63 31.79 18.56
C ALA A 115 25.07 32.98 17.70
N VAL A 116 24.12 33.63 17.03
CA VAL A 116 24.29 34.95 16.40
C VAL A 116 23.09 35.81 16.83
N PRO A 117 23.30 37.04 17.37
CA PRO A 117 22.20 37.87 17.86
C PRO A 117 21.59 38.74 16.76
N GLY A 118 20.28 38.99 16.86
CA GLY A 118 19.58 40.06 16.13
C GLY A 118 18.95 39.66 14.79
N GLY A 119 17.63 39.48 14.78
CA GLY A 119 16.83 39.31 13.57
C GLY A 119 15.58 38.46 13.80
N SER A 120 14.40 39.05 13.68
CA SER A 120 13.11 38.38 13.94
C SER A 120 12.78 37.27 12.93
N ALA A 121 13.27 36.05 13.17
CA ALA A 121 12.86 34.84 12.48
C ALA A 121 11.83 34.05 13.33
N VAL A 122 10.65 34.65 13.53
CA VAL A 122 9.57 34.05 14.31
C VAL A 122 8.88 32.95 13.49
N THR A 123 9.01 31.71 13.97
CA THR A 123 8.08 30.58 13.71
C THR A 123 7.95 30.07 12.27
N VAL A 124 8.99 29.40 11.75
CA VAL A 124 8.86 28.50 10.57
C VAL A 124 9.35 27.06 10.86
N THR A 125 10.24 26.86 11.84
CA THR A 125 10.84 25.56 12.19
C THR A 125 9.86 24.52 12.76
N TYR A 126 8.73 24.94 13.34
CA TYR A 126 7.69 24.01 13.82
C TYR A 126 6.78 23.45 12.70
N ALA A 127 6.75 24.07 11.51
CA ALA A 127 5.86 23.64 10.43
C ALA A 127 6.35 22.36 9.71
N LEU A 128 7.67 22.15 9.63
CA LEU A 128 8.26 21.01 8.91
C LEU A 128 8.28 19.71 9.72
N ALA A 129 8.13 19.77 11.05
CA ALA A 129 7.92 18.58 11.89
C ALA A 129 6.50 18.00 11.78
N ASN A 130 5.53 18.79 11.29
CA ASN A 130 4.17 18.35 10.99
C ASN A 130 4.02 17.70 9.60
N ALA A 131 5.13 17.27 8.98
CA ALA A 131 5.10 16.53 7.73
C ALA A 131 4.29 15.22 7.87
N SER A 132 3.16 15.17 7.16
CA SER A 132 2.34 13.98 6.91
C SER A 132 1.95 13.12 8.13
N ARG A 133 1.22 13.69 9.08
CA ARG A 133 0.21 12.87 9.78
C ARG A 133 -0.92 12.58 8.78
N THR A 134 -1.13 11.32 8.44
CA THR A 134 -2.33 10.89 7.71
C THR A 134 -3.56 11.18 8.57
N VAL A 135 -4.68 11.56 7.96
CA VAL A 135 -5.89 11.91 8.74
C VAL A 135 -6.48 10.70 9.44
N THR A 136 -6.13 9.50 8.98
CA THR A 136 -6.33 8.24 9.70
C THR A 136 -5.02 7.51 9.84
N SER A 137 -4.78 6.99 11.03
CA SER A 137 -3.59 6.21 11.40
C SER A 137 -4.00 4.88 12.02
N ARG A 138 -3.07 3.92 12.04
CA ARG A 138 -3.28 2.60 12.67
C ARG A 138 -3.73 2.74 14.12
N GLY A 139 -4.90 2.17 14.45
CA GLY A 139 -5.47 2.14 15.80
C GLY A 139 -6.35 3.34 16.15
N GLN A 140 -6.59 4.25 15.20
CA GLN A 140 -7.43 5.41 15.40
C GLN A 140 -8.92 5.07 15.33
N PHE A 141 -9.71 5.59 16.27
CA PHE A 141 -11.17 5.51 16.22
C PHE A 141 -11.75 6.57 15.27
N ASN A 142 -12.64 6.14 14.37
CA ASN A 142 -13.41 7.01 13.48
C ASN A 142 -14.91 6.85 13.78
N PRO A 143 -15.73 7.91 13.73
CA PRO A 143 -17.14 7.85 14.05
C PRO A 143 -17.96 7.27 12.89
N ILE A 144 -18.83 6.29 13.15
CA ILE A 144 -19.82 5.84 12.14
C ILE A 144 -21.20 6.53 12.28
N HIS A 145 -21.46 7.18 13.42
CA HIS A 145 -22.69 7.89 13.72
C HIS A 145 -22.60 9.36 13.32
N ALA A 146 -23.69 9.91 12.80
CA ALA A 146 -23.79 11.32 12.43
C ALA A 146 -24.63 12.09 13.46
N PHE A 147 -23.97 12.62 14.50
CA PHE A 147 -24.61 13.52 15.46
C PHE A 147 -24.80 14.91 14.82
N THR A 148 -25.83 15.06 13.98
CA THR A 148 -26.20 16.33 13.32
C THR A 148 -26.84 17.30 14.30
N GLU A 149 -26.93 18.59 13.93
CA GLU A 149 -27.58 19.64 14.74
C GLU A 149 -29.02 19.29 15.16
N GLN A 150 -29.74 18.52 14.35
CA GLN A 150 -31.09 18.02 14.66
C GLN A 150 -31.09 16.94 15.75
N SER A 151 -30.07 16.08 15.81
CA SER A 151 -29.94 15.02 16.82
C SER A 151 -29.42 15.55 18.17
N ILE A 152 -28.73 16.69 18.16
CA ILE A 152 -28.25 17.38 19.37
C ILE A 152 -29.15 18.57 19.77
N SER A 153 -30.37 18.65 19.23
CA SER A 153 -31.36 19.64 19.66
C SER A 153 -31.77 19.38 21.12
N SER A 154 -32.27 20.42 21.79
CA SER A 154 -32.66 20.37 23.21
C SER A 154 -33.70 19.28 23.52
N GLU A 155 -34.52 18.91 22.53
CA GLU A 155 -35.58 17.90 22.60
C GLU A 155 -35.09 16.47 22.37
N LYS A 156 -33.94 16.28 21.71
CA LYS A 156 -33.45 14.96 21.23
C LYS A 156 -32.09 14.55 21.79
N ARG A 157 -31.43 15.43 22.54
CA ARG A 157 -30.17 15.13 23.24
C ARG A 157 -30.38 14.04 24.30
N ALA A 158 -29.49 13.04 24.31
CA ALA A 158 -29.35 12.12 25.44
C ALA A 158 -28.76 12.85 26.65
N THR A 159 -29.40 12.68 27.81
CA THR A 159 -28.99 13.20 29.12
C THR A 159 -28.19 12.18 29.92
N ASN A 160 -28.50 10.88 29.74
CA ASN A 160 -27.86 9.75 30.41
C ASN A 160 -27.29 8.75 29.39
N GLU A 161 -26.59 7.72 29.90
CA GLU A 161 -25.93 6.70 29.07
C GLU A 161 -26.94 5.79 28.36
N LYS A 162 -28.06 5.45 28.99
CA LYS A 162 -29.11 4.59 28.39
C LYS A 162 -29.79 5.25 27.19
N GLU A 163 -30.09 6.55 27.27
CA GLU A 163 -30.59 7.33 26.14
C GLU A 163 -29.56 7.41 25.00
N PHE A 164 -28.27 7.44 25.33
CA PHE A 164 -27.21 7.41 24.32
C PHE A 164 -27.07 6.03 23.65
N GLU A 165 -27.17 4.93 24.41
CA GLU A 165 -27.24 3.56 23.88
C GLU A 165 -28.41 3.40 22.89
N VAL A 166 -29.59 3.91 23.25
CA VAL A 166 -30.76 3.93 22.35
C VAL A 166 -30.48 4.77 21.09
N MET A 167 -29.81 5.92 21.22
CA MET A 167 -29.48 6.80 20.09
C MET A 167 -28.49 6.18 19.10
N ILE A 168 -27.50 5.40 19.56
CA ILE A 168 -26.53 4.73 18.68
C ILE A 168 -27.05 3.39 18.13
N THR A 169 -28.11 2.83 18.71
CA THR A 169 -28.70 1.57 18.25
C THR A 169 -29.42 1.75 16.93
N ASN A 170 -28.88 1.12 15.86
CA ASN A 170 -29.50 1.15 14.54
C ASN A 170 -30.88 0.45 14.55
N PRO A 171 -31.98 1.12 14.11
CA PRO A 171 -33.27 0.47 13.97
C PRO A 171 -33.31 -0.52 12.80
N GLY A 172 -32.43 -0.37 11.80
CA GLY A 172 -32.37 -1.17 10.59
C GLY A 172 -31.88 -2.63 10.77
N PRO A 173 -31.63 -3.35 9.66
CA PRO A 173 -31.38 -4.79 9.66
C PRO A 173 -30.01 -5.21 10.20
N LEU A 174 -29.10 -4.26 10.49
CA LEU A 174 -27.73 -4.51 10.95
C LEU A 174 -27.52 -3.96 12.36
N ARG A 175 -27.24 -4.85 13.32
CA ARG A 175 -26.82 -4.47 14.68
C ARG A 175 -25.29 -4.55 14.78
N VAL A 176 -24.65 -3.39 14.85
CA VAL A 176 -23.21 -3.28 15.14
C VAL A 176 -23.00 -3.42 16.65
N ALA A 177 -22.04 -4.27 17.04
CA ALA A 177 -21.51 -4.30 18.40
C ALA A 177 -20.21 -3.49 18.46
N TYR A 178 -19.89 -2.97 19.65
CA TYR A 178 -18.78 -2.05 19.89
C TYR A 178 -17.90 -2.55 21.02
N SER A 179 -16.61 -2.21 21.02
CA SER A 179 -15.77 -2.37 22.20
C SER A 179 -16.13 -1.33 23.27
N PRO A 180 -15.97 -1.62 24.58
CA PRO A 180 -16.23 -0.65 25.64
C PRO A 180 -15.40 0.63 25.51
N ASP A 181 -14.15 0.51 25.06
CA ASP A 181 -13.22 1.62 24.82
C ASP A 181 -13.70 2.56 23.70
N TYR A 182 -14.24 2.00 22.61
CA TYR A 182 -14.85 2.80 21.54
C TYR A 182 -16.14 3.49 22.00
N LEU A 183 -16.96 2.83 22.82
CA LEU A 183 -18.19 3.42 23.37
C LEU A 183 -17.89 4.60 24.31
N ASP A 184 -16.92 4.45 25.22
CA ASP A 184 -16.48 5.53 26.11
C ASP A 184 -15.90 6.71 25.30
N TRP A 185 -15.02 6.44 24.33
CA TRP A 185 -14.51 7.46 23.41
C TRP A 185 -15.64 8.19 22.67
N LEU A 186 -16.60 7.45 22.11
CA LEU A 186 -17.73 8.01 21.35
C LEU A 186 -18.64 8.85 22.27
N TYR A 187 -18.87 8.40 23.50
CA TYR A 187 -19.69 9.12 24.47
C TYR A 187 -19.02 10.41 24.96
N ARG A 188 -17.70 10.38 25.23
CA ARG A 188 -16.90 11.58 25.54
C ARG A 188 -16.91 12.56 24.37
N ALA A 189 -16.77 12.08 23.13
CA ALA A 189 -16.86 12.90 21.92
C ALA A 189 -18.25 13.53 21.77
N TYR A 190 -19.32 12.76 22.02
CA TYR A 190 -20.71 13.25 22.01
C TYR A 190 -20.94 14.34 23.06
N ARG A 191 -20.58 14.13 24.33
CA ARG A 191 -20.68 15.15 25.39
C ARG A 191 -19.86 16.40 25.07
N SER A 192 -18.67 16.23 24.48
CA SER A 192 -17.83 17.36 24.05
C SER A 192 -18.49 18.15 22.91
N LYS A 193 -19.15 17.47 21.97
CA LYS A 193 -19.92 18.12 20.89
C LYS A 193 -21.12 18.90 21.44
N LEU A 194 -21.87 18.33 22.40
CA LEU A 194 -22.95 19.06 23.09
C LEU A 194 -22.43 20.34 23.74
N LYS A 195 -21.36 20.24 24.55
CA LYS A 195 -20.74 21.39 25.22
C LYS A 195 -20.32 22.48 24.21
N TYR A 196 -19.63 22.09 23.14
CA TYR A 196 -19.21 23.00 22.07
C TYR A 196 -20.40 23.71 21.40
N THR A 197 -21.49 22.99 21.12
CA THR A 197 -22.71 23.55 20.52
C THR A 197 -23.43 24.51 21.47
N ASP A 198 -23.53 24.17 22.76
CA ASP A 198 -24.15 25.03 23.77
C ASP A 198 -23.31 26.30 24.04
N GLU A 199 -21.98 26.19 24.11
CA GLU A 199 -21.08 27.34 24.25
C GLU A 199 -21.11 28.24 23.01
N ARG A 200 -21.18 27.66 21.81
CA ARG A 200 -21.35 28.41 20.56
C ARG A 200 -22.68 29.15 20.52
N LYS A 201 -23.79 28.51 20.87
CA LYS A 201 -25.12 29.15 20.91
C LYS A 201 -25.15 30.29 21.92
N LYS A 202 -24.64 30.08 23.14
CA LYS A 202 -24.53 31.13 24.16
C LYS A 202 -23.69 32.31 23.67
N ALA A 203 -22.59 32.07 22.97
CA ALA A 203 -21.81 33.14 22.34
C ALA A 203 -22.65 33.89 21.28
N GLU A 204 -23.29 33.18 20.35
CA GLU A 204 -24.14 33.79 19.30
C GLU A 204 -25.32 34.60 19.89
N GLU A 205 -25.91 34.14 21.00
CA GLU A 205 -26.96 34.82 21.77
C GLU A 205 -26.44 36.09 22.49
N VAL A 206 -25.33 35.99 23.22
CA VAL A 206 -24.70 37.12 23.92
C VAL A 206 -24.28 38.21 22.93
N PHE A 207 -23.73 37.83 21.77
CA PHE A 207 -23.26 38.77 20.77
C PHE A 207 -24.36 39.30 19.83
N LYS A 208 -25.56 38.68 19.78
CA LYS A 208 -26.66 39.05 18.86
C LYS A 208 -26.24 39.30 17.39
N GLY A 209 -25.13 38.69 16.96
CA GLY A 209 -24.52 38.91 15.64
C GLY A 209 -23.57 40.11 15.48
N LEU A 210 -23.38 40.96 16.51
CA LEU A 210 -22.36 42.02 16.56
C LEU A 210 -21.28 41.69 17.61
N LEU A 211 -20.07 41.38 17.15
CA LEU A 211 -18.90 41.55 18.02
C LEU A 211 -18.58 43.05 18.11
N LEU A 212 -18.64 43.57 19.33
CA LEU A 212 -18.33 44.96 19.64
C LEU A 212 -16.87 45.27 19.29
N THR A 213 -16.71 46.35 18.51
CA THR A 213 -15.56 47.21 18.68
C THR A 213 -15.56 47.75 20.12
N ASN A 214 -14.49 47.49 20.87
CA ASN A 214 -14.20 48.04 22.20
C ASN A 214 -15.14 47.59 23.35
N GLN A 215 -14.91 46.39 23.90
CA GLN A 215 -15.19 46.12 25.33
C GLN A 215 -13.90 45.66 26.03
N GLY A 216 -13.65 46.23 27.21
CA GLY A 216 -12.36 46.12 27.90
C GLY A 216 -12.21 44.87 28.77
N VAL A 217 -11.03 44.26 28.68
CA VAL A 217 -10.06 43.86 29.75
C VAL A 217 -10.56 43.41 31.16
N GLU A 218 -11.82 43.08 31.41
CA GLU A 218 -12.28 42.64 32.76
C GLU A 218 -12.49 41.13 32.94
N LYS A 219 -12.29 40.33 31.88
CA LYS A 219 -12.01 38.88 32.01
C LYS A 219 -10.80 38.52 31.16
N GLY A 220 -9.88 37.76 31.76
CA GLY A 220 -8.54 37.52 31.22
C GLY A 220 -8.52 36.97 29.79
N PRO A 221 -7.49 37.30 29.00
CA PRO A 221 -7.44 37.03 27.55
C PRO A 221 -7.63 35.55 27.18
N ASP A 222 -7.23 34.64 28.05
CA ASP A 222 -7.29 33.19 27.81
C ASP A 222 -8.73 32.63 27.76
N ALA A 223 -9.69 33.26 28.43
CA ALA A 223 -11.07 32.80 28.47
C ALA A 223 -11.86 33.16 27.19
N ALA A 224 -11.55 34.30 26.57
CA ALA A 224 -12.20 34.74 25.33
C ALA A 224 -11.65 34.02 24.08
N ALA A 225 -10.35 33.68 24.09
CA ALA A 225 -9.70 32.94 23.00
C ALA A 225 -10.19 31.48 22.87
N ALA A 226 -10.82 30.92 23.92
CA ALA A 226 -11.31 29.55 23.95
C ALA A 226 -12.73 29.34 23.39
N LEU A 227 -13.47 30.42 23.09
CA LEU A 227 -14.88 30.31 22.68
C LEU A 227 -15.05 29.97 21.18
N PRO A 228 -16.01 29.08 20.83
CA PRO A 228 -16.29 28.74 19.43
C PRO A 228 -16.62 29.97 18.57
N GLY A 229 -15.83 30.18 17.51
CA GLY A 229 -16.03 31.31 16.58
C GLY A 229 -15.28 32.59 16.95
N ALA A 230 -14.60 32.64 18.10
CA ALA A 230 -13.71 33.74 18.46
C ALA A 230 -12.68 34.03 17.34
N PRO A 231 -12.32 35.31 17.11
CA PRO A 231 -11.30 35.63 16.12
C PRO A 231 -9.93 35.10 16.56
N PRO A 232 -9.07 34.68 15.61
CA PRO A 232 -7.68 34.37 15.93
C PRO A 232 -6.93 35.63 16.41
N PRO A 233 -5.84 35.49 17.19
CA PRO A 233 -5.08 36.62 17.71
C PRO A 233 -4.70 37.64 16.63
N GLY A 234 -4.85 38.93 16.93
CA GLY A 234 -4.56 40.03 16.01
C GLY A 234 -5.61 40.26 14.91
N GLN A 235 -6.73 39.53 14.89
CA GLN A 235 -7.79 39.70 13.90
C GLN A 235 -9.11 40.13 14.52
N THR A 236 -9.97 40.76 13.70
CA THR A 236 -11.31 41.21 14.05
C THR A 236 -12.34 40.52 13.16
N LEU A 237 -13.52 40.24 13.70
CA LEU A 237 -14.62 39.64 12.94
C LEU A 237 -15.23 40.67 11.96
N ARG A 238 -15.51 40.26 10.71
CA ARG A 238 -16.21 41.12 9.75
C ARG A 238 -17.71 41.22 10.06
N PRO A 239 -18.43 42.26 9.56
CA PRO A 239 -19.88 42.35 9.69
C PRO A 239 -20.60 41.16 9.05
N ARG A 240 -21.63 40.61 9.71
CA ARG A 240 -22.36 39.39 9.30
C ARG A 240 -22.86 39.44 7.85
N ASN A 241 -23.37 40.59 7.41
CA ASN A 241 -23.95 40.78 6.08
C ASN A 241 -22.90 41.19 5.02
N SER A 242 -21.60 41.12 5.33
CA SER A 242 -20.54 41.35 4.35
C SER A 242 -20.43 40.16 3.41
N VAL A 243 -20.40 40.41 2.09
CA VAL A 243 -20.26 39.37 1.05
C VAL A 243 -19.09 38.42 1.33
N ARG A 244 -17.92 38.95 1.78
CA ARG A 244 -16.77 38.10 2.15
C ARG A 244 -17.09 37.20 3.33
N ARG A 245 -17.70 37.73 4.39
CA ARG A 245 -18.05 36.92 5.56
C ARG A 245 -19.07 35.85 5.23
N GLN A 246 -20.10 36.17 4.43
CA GLN A 246 -21.08 35.19 3.96
C GLN A 246 -20.44 34.09 3.12
N ALA A 247 -19.54 34.45 2.19
CA ALA A 247 -18.79 33.48 1.39
C ALA A 247 -17.89 32.59 2.27
N GLY A 248 -17.16 33.18 3.21
CA GLY A 248 -16.31 32.45 4.16
C GLY A 248 -17.10 31.53 5.10
N GLU A 249 -18.22 32.01 5.67
CA GLU A 249 -19.11 31.18 6.50
C GLU A 249 -19.70 30.01 5.70
N ALA A 250 -20.15 30.24 4.46
CA ALA A 250 -20.65 29.20 3.57
C ALA A 250 -19.55 28.18 3.17
N GLN A 251 -18.35 28.65 2.83
CA GLN A 251 -17.20 27.80 2.51
C GLN A 251 -16.78 26.96 3.72
N ARG A 252 -16.75 27.54 4.93
CA ARG A 252 -16.41 26.85 6.18
C ARG A 252 -17.46 25.80 6.55
N ALA A 253 -18.74 26.11 6.35
CA ALA A 253 -19.84 25.15 6.53
C ALA A 253 -19.74 23.98 5.54
N ALA A 254 -19.60 24.25 4.24
CA ALA A 254 -19.44 23.22 3.22
C ALA A 254 -18.20 22.35 3.43
N ALA A 255 -17.08 22.96 3.87
CA ALA A 255 -15.89 22.23 4.26
C ALA A 255 -16.14 21.32 5.48
N GLN A 256 -16.80 21.82 6.53
CA GLN A 256 -17.13 21.01 7.71
C GLN A 256 -18.05 19.82 7.37
N THR A 257 -19.12 20.04 6.60
CA THR A 257 -20.01 18.95 6.14
C THR A 257 -19.25 17.88 5.37
N LYS A 258 -18.27 18.30 4.54
CA LYS A 258 -17.39 17.39 3.80
C LYS A 258 -16.43 16.63 4.73
N LEU A 259 -15.87 17.28 5.75
CA LEU A 259 -15.02 16.62 6.77
C LEU A 259 -15.81 15.57 7.56
N ASP A 260 -17.00 15.91 8.03
CA ASP A 260 -17.89 15.00 8.78
C ASP A 260 -18.26 13.77 7.92
N ALA A 261 -18.59 13.96 6.64
CA ALA A 261 -18.90 12.88 5.71
C ALA A 261 -17.68 11.97 5.44
N LEU A 262 -16.48 12.54 5.27
CA LEU A 262 -15.25 11.78 5.04
C LEU A 262 -14.81 11.00 6.29
N ALA A 263 -14.96 11.58 7.49
CA ALA A 263 -14.73 10.89 8.75
C ALA A 263 -15.67 9.67 8.91
N LYS A 264 -16.96 9.83 8.57
CA LYS A 264 -17.91 8.72 8.54
C LYS A 264 -17.56 7.66 7.51
N GLN A 265 -17.17 8.04 6.29
CA GLN A 265 -16.72 7.09 5.27
C GLN A 265 -15.53 6.26 5.74
N GLN A 266 -14.58 6.88 6.43
CA GLN A 266 -13.46 6.16 7.03
C GLN A 266 -13.90 5.19 8.13
N GLY A 267 -14.82 5.60 9.01
CA GLY A 267 -15.40 4.70 10.02
C GLY A 267 -16.16 3.52 9.40
N LEU A 268 -16.81 3.71 8.25
CA LEU A 268 -17.46 2.63 7.51
C LEU A 268 -16.44 1.66 6.88
N LEU A 269 -15.28 2.16 6.40
CA LEU A 269 -14.17 1.29 6.02
C LEU A 269 -13.66 0.47 7.21
N ASP A 270 -13.45 1.10 8.37
CA ASP A 270 -13.05 0.40 9.61
C ASP A 270 -14.07 -0.68 10.01
N LEU A 271 -15.37 -0.37 9.90
CA LEU A 271 -16.47 -1.28 10.21
C LEU A 271 -16.44 -2.54 9.35
N PHE A 272 -16.29 -2.41 8.02
CA PHE A 272 -16.33 -3.53 7.07
C PHE A 272 -14.95 -4.16 6.74
N GLU A 273 -13.85 -3.51 7.11
CA GLU A 273 -12.52 -4.13 7.26
C GLU A 273 -12.46 -5.08 8.45
N ARG A 274 -13.39 -4.90 9.41
CA ARG A 274 -13.47 -5.64 10.67
C ARG A 274 -12.36 -5.25 11.66
N GLN A 275 -12.18 -3.94 11.84
CA GLN A 275 -11.35 -3.37 12.89
C GLN A 275 -11.88 -3.72 14.30
N PRO A 276 -11.00 -3.94 15.30
CA PRO A 276 -11.36 -4.59 16.57
C PRO A 276 -12.31 -3.77 17.46
N GLN A 277 -12.42 -2.46 17.26
CA GLN A 277 -13.43 -1.62 17.92
C GLN A 277 -14.89 -1.99 17.55
N PHE A 278 -15.09 -2.72 16.45
CA PHE A 278 -16.39 -3.22 16.00
C PHE A 278 -16.40 -4.75 16.05
N PRO A 279 -16.42 -5.38 17.25
CA PRO A 279 -16.19 -6.82 17.40
C PRO A 279 -17.17 -7.72 16.61
N ALA A 280 -18.44 -7.33 16.48
CA ALA A 280 -19.45 -8.10 15.76
C ALA A 280 -20.40 -7.22 14.95
N ILE A 281 -20.93 -7.79 13.85
CA ILE A 281 -22.02 -7.21 13.05
C ILE A 281 -23.07 -8.31 12.90
N HIS A 282 -24.18 -8.16 13.60
CA HIS A 282 -25.28 -9.14 13.57
C HIS A 282 -26.28 -8.82 12.46
N ILE A 283 -26.81 -9.89 11.87
CA ILE A 283 -27.76 -9.90 10.74
C ILE A 283 -29.09 -10.58 11.13
N ASP A 284 -29.42 -10.57 12.42
CA ASP A 284 -30.62 -11.22 12.98
C ASP A 284 -31.94 -10.62 12.46
N LYS A 285 -31.94 -9.33 12.15
CA LYS A 285 -33.06 -8.61 11.51
C LYS A 285 -32.98 -8.57 9.97
N ALA A 286 -32.01 -9.23 9.35
CA ALA A 286 -31.78 -9.15 7.91
C ALA A 286 -32.69 -10.13 7.14
N GLY A 287 -33.70 -9.61 6.44
CA GLY A 287 -34.40 -10.36 5.39
C GLY A 287 -33.49 -10.61 4.17
N ARG A 288 -33.83 -11.63 3.37
CA ARG A 288 -33.07 -12.16 2.21
C ARG A 288 -32.39 -11.10 1.33
N PHE A 289 -33.13 -10.04 0.96
CA PHE A 289 -32.60 -8.92 0.18
C PHE A 289 -31.29 -8.34 0.76
N HIS A 290 -31.26 -8.04 2.05
CA HIS A 290 -30.08 -7.46 2.71
C HIS A 290 -28.90 -8.44 2.75
N VAL A 291 -29.17 -9.74 2.91
CA VAL A 291 -28.14 -10.78 2.93
C VAL A 291 -27.53 -10.93 1.53
N VAL A 292 -28.34 -10.87 0.47
CA VAL A 292 -27.90 -10.92 -0.93
C VAL A 292 -27.07 -9.69 -1.31
N GLU A 293 -27.49 -8.48 -0.94
CA GLU A 293 -26.69 -7.26 -1.24
C GLU A 293 -25.38 -7.23 -0.44
N LEU A 294 -25.40 -7.59 0.85
CA LEU A 294 -24.16 -7.77 1.63
C LEU A 294 -23.23 -8.81 0.99
N PHE A 295 -23.77 -9.93 0.52
CA PHE A 295 -22.98 -10.96 -0.15
C PHE A 295 -22.30 -10.42 -1.43
N LYS A 296 -23.03 -9.67 -2.27
CA LYS A 296 -22.47 -9.09 -3.49
C LYS A 296 -21.31 -8.14 -3.19
N GLU A 297 -21.57 -7.08 -2.42
CA GLU A 297 -20.58 -6.03 -2.11
C GLU A 297 -19.38 -6.52 -1.28
N MET A 298 -19.61 -7.47 -0.37
CA MET A 298 -18.59 -7.90 0.60
C MET A 298 -17.84 -9.16 0.22
N VAL A 299 -18.43 -10.04 -0.61
CA VAL A 299 -17.85 -11.35 -0.93
C VAL A 299 -17.67 -11.51 -2.43
N LEU A 300 -18.73 -11.36 -3.23
CA LEU A 300 -18.71 -11.66 -4.66
C LEU A 300 -17.78 -10.72 -5.43
N ASP A 301 -17.94 -9.41 -5.28
CA ASP A 301 -17.15 -8.37 -5.97
C ASP A 301 -15.65 -8.42 -5.62
N ARG A 302 -15.30 -9.13 -4.53
CA ARG A 302 -13.94 -9.28 -4.02
C ARG A 302 -13.33 -10.65 -4.31
N ALA A 303 -14.12 -11.63 -4.76
CA ALA A 303 -13.67 -12.98 -5.03
C ALA A 303 -12.98 -13.09 -6.40
N TRP A 304 -11.83 -13.75 -6.45
CA TRP A 304 -11.14 -14.02 -7.73
C TRP A 304 -11.69 -15.27 -8.43
N LYS A 305 -12.27 -16.21 -7.68
CA LYS A 305 -12.89 -17.44 -8.19
C LYS A 305 -14.20 -17.73 -7.45
N PRO A 306 -15.24 -18.24 -8.15
CA PRO A 306 -16.49 -18.64 -7.51
C PRO A 306 -16.32 -19.85 -6.57
N GLU A 307 -15.42 -20.78 -6.89
CA GLU A 307 -15.11 -21.96 -6.06
C GLU A 307 -14.69 -21.58 -4.63
N GLU A 308 -13.86 -20.53 -4.49
CA GLU A 308 -13.38 -20.04 -3.19
C GLU A 308 -14.51 -19.53 -2.29
N VAL A 309 -15.64 -19.13 -2.88
CA VAL A 309 -16.82 -18.64 -2.15
C VAL A 309 -17.61 -19.80 -1.55
N TRP A 310 -17.79 -20.89 -2.30
CA TRP A 310 -18.37 -22.14 -1.80
C TRP A 310 -17.50 -22.78 -0.72
N ASP A 311 -16.17 -22.83 -0.94
CA ASP A 311 -15.22 -23.35 0.07
C ASP A 311 -15.32 -22.57 1.39
N LYS A 312 -15.39 -21.23 1.32
CA LYS A 312 -15.59 -20.37 2.48
C LYS A 312 -16.90 -20.67 3.19
N ALA A 313 -18.00 -20.79 2.46
CA ALA A 313 -19.32 -21.04 3.04
C ALA A 313 -19.36 -22.37 3.81
N LEU A 314 -18.85 -23.45 3.20
CA LEU A 314 -18.79 -24.77 3.82
C LEU A 314 -17.79 -24.82 4.98
N LEU A 315 -16.65 -24.14 4.89
CA LEU A 315 -15.69 -24.03 5.97
C LEU A 315 -16.21 -23.23 7.16
N TYR A 316 -16.87 -22.08 6.94
CA TYR A 316 -17.47 -21.31 8.02
C TYR A 316 -18.61 -22.07 8.70
N ARG A 317 -19.41 -22.84 7.95
CA ARG A 317 -20.37 -23.78 8.55
C ARG A 317 -19.68 -24.81 9.44
N ALA A 318 -18.59 -25.42 8.97
CA ALA A 318 -17.86 -26.44 9.73
C ALA A 318 -17.22 -25.86 11.01
N ILE A 319 -16.65 -24.65 10.94
CA ILE A 319 -16.11 -23.93 12.11
C ILE A 319 -17.23 -23.62 13.11
N LEU A 320 -18.35 -23.05 12.66
CA LEU A 320 -19.48 -22.70 13.54
C LEU A 320 -20.07 -23.92 14.25
N ALA A 321 -20.22 -25.04 13.54
CA ALA A 321 -20.72 -26.30 14.11
C ALA A 321 -19.75 -26.90 15.13
N GLU A 322 -18.46 -26.99 14.80
CA GLU A 322 -17.45 -27.61 15.67
C GLU A 322 -17.05 -26.71 16.87
N ARG A 323 -17.29 -25.40 16.80
CA ARG A 323 -17.01 -24.42 17.87
C ARG A 323 -18.26 -23.86 18.55
N GLN A 324 -19.42 -24.48 18.35
CA GLN A 324 -20.72 -24.02 18.88
C GLN A 324 -20.67 -23.63 20.37
N ALA A 325 -19.97 -24.42 21.20
CA ALA A 325 -19.90 -24.24 22.65
C ALA A 325 -19.06 -23.04 23.13
N SER A 326 -18.18 -22.47 22.29
CA SER A 326 -17.32 -21.33 22.68
C SER A 326 -17.89 -19.96 22.27
N TYR A 327 -18.96 -19.91 21.47
CA TYR A 327 -19.53 -18.65 21.00
C TYR A 327 -20.41 -17.96 22.05
N PRO A 328 -20.48 -16.62 22.05
CA PRO A 328 -21.34 -15.88 22.95
C PRO A 328 -22.83 -16.13 22.64
N ALA A 329 -23.68 -15.98 23.65
CA ALA A 329 -25.14 -16.17 23.50
C ALA A 329 -25.78 -15.30 22.39
N SER A 330 -25.17 -14.17 22.04
CA SER A 330 -25.59 -13.30 20.93
C SER A 330 -25.44 -13.92 19.55
N TYR A 331 -24.75 -15.06 19.41
CA TYR A 331 -24.59 -15.82 18.16
C TYR A 331 -25.62 -16.95 18.02
N ARG A 332 -26.49 -17.19 19.01
CA ARG A 332 -27.45 -18.32 18.99
C ARG A 332 -28.24 -18.42 17.67
N TYR A 333 -28.76 -17.29 17.18
CA TYR A 333 -29.57 -17.25 15.96
C TYR A 333 -28.86 -17.82 14.72
N ILE A 334 -27.53 -17.64 14.58
CA ILE A 334 -26.80 -18.20 13.43
C ILE A 334 -26.45 -19.69 13.64
N LEU A 335 -26.30 -20.12 14.90
CA LEU A 335 -26.06 -21.54 15.24
C LEU A 335 -27.30 -22.41 14.98
N ASP A 336 -28.49 -21.82 15.09
CA ASP A 336 -29.74 -22.42 14.66
C ASP A 336 -29.76 -22.52 13.11
N THR A 337 -29.46 -21.42 12.39
CA THR A 337 -29.34 -21.41 10.91
C THR A 337 -28.29 -22.38 10.36
N VAL A 338 -27.19 -22.67 11.07
CA VAL A 338 -26.17 -23.66 10.66
C VAL A 338 -26.76 -25.08 10.53
N GLN A 339 -27.75 -25.40 11.36
CA GLN A 339 -28.47 -26.69 11.36
C GLN A 339 -29.50 -26.75 10.22
N GLU A 340 -30.07 -25.61 9.84
CA GLU A 340 -31.04 -25.45 8.73
C GLU A 340 -30.39 -25.50 7.33
N VAL A 341 -29.06 -25.57 7.22
CA VAL A 341 -28.37 -25.64 5.92
C VAL A 341 -28.63 -26.97 5.22
N ASN A 342 -29.35 -26.88 4.10
CA ASN A 342 -29.56 -27.98 3.16
C ASN A 342 -28.24 -28.41 2.49
N LEU A 343 -28.12 -29.71 2.22
CA LEU A 343 -27.04 -30.32 1.46
C LEU A 343 -27.62 -31.39 0.52
N ALA A 344 -27.02 -31.57 -0.66
CA ALA A 344 -27.35 -32.71 -1.49
C ALA A 344 -26.84 -34.01 -0.83
N PRO A 345 -27.70 -35.06 -0.70
CA PRO A 345 -27.35 -36.28 0.01
C PRO A 345 -26.26 -37.07 -0.71
N ARG A 346 -25.54 -37.90 0.05
CA ARG A 346 -24.48 -38.78 -0.47
C ARG A 346 -25.00 -39.67 -1.60
N GLY A 347 -24.31 -39.63 -2.75
CA GLY A 347 -24.58 -40.53 -3.86
C GLY A 347 -24.25 -41.97 -3.46
N SER A 348 -25.25 -42.85 -3.46
CA SER A 348 -25.08 -44.27 -3.15
C SER A 348 -24.39 -45.02 -4.30
N ASN A 349 -23.08 -44.81 -4.42
CA ASN A 349 -22.21 -45.63 -5.25
C ASN A 349 -21.63 -46.76 -4.38
N ASN A 350 -22.44 -47.81 -4.17
CA ASN A 350 -21.84 -49.14 -3.97
C ASN A 350 -20.99 -49.43 -5.22
N GLY A 351 -19.74 -49.80 -4.99
CA GLY A 351 -18.69 -49.65 -6.00
C GLY A 351 -18.83 -50.57 -7.19
N ASP A 352 -18.12 -50.24 -8.26
CA ASP A 352 -17.58 -51.28 -9.12
C ASP A 352 -16.22 -50.93 -9.71
N THR A 353 -15.54 -51.99 -10.13
CA THR A 353 -14.12 -52.09 -10.44
C THR A 353 -13.81 -51.62 -11.86
N GLY A 354 -12.57 -51.21 -12.13
CA GLY A 354 -12.21 -50.59 -13.42
C GLY A 354 -12.11 -51.56 -14.60
N SER A 355 -12.52 -51.09 -15.79
CA SER A 355 -11.96 -51.51 -17.09
C SER A 355 -12.25 -50.46 -18.17
N SER A 356 -11.46 -50.51 -19.25
CA SER A 356 -11.35 -49.49 -20.28
C SER A 356 -12.24 -49.74 -21.51
N SER A 357 -12.35 -48.67 -22.33
CA SER A 357 -12.62 -48.66 -23.79
C SER A 357 -14.03 -48.98 -24.34
N SER A 358 -14.65 -47.92 -24.89
CA SER A 358 -15.04 -47.77 -26.31
C SER A 358 -16.51 -47.90 -26.76
N SER A 359 -16.79 -47.09 -27.80
CA SER A 359 -17.93 -47.09 -28.73
C SER A 359 -19.30 -46.59 -28.23
N SER A 360 -19.71 -45.46 -28.81
CA SER A 360 -21.08 -44.95 -28.79
C SER A 360 -21.79 -45.34 -30.10
N THR A 361 -22.83 -46.16 -30.03
CA THR A 361 -23.86 -46.29 -31.08
C THR A 361 -25.24 -46.18 -30.45
N VAL A 362 -26.21 -45.77 -31.28
CA VAL A 362 -27.49 -45.19 -30.83
C VAL A 362 -28.61 -46.24 -30.85
N ALA A 363 -29.39 -46.34 -29.78
CA ALA A 363 -30.78 -46.81 -29.81
C ALA A 363 -31.53 -46.43 -28.51
N ALA A 364 -32.79 -46.00 -28.64
CA ALA A 364 -33.77 -45.96 -27.56
C ALA A 364 -34.22 -47.40 -27.21
N ASP A 365 -34.91 -47.74 -26.11
CA ASP A 365 -36.11 -47.09 -25.58
C ASP A 365 -36.54 -47.71 -24.22
N SER A 366 -37.59 -47.16 -23.61
CA SER A 366 -38.47 -47.73 -22.55
C SER A 366 -38.03 -47.74 -21.06
N SER A 367 -38.63 -46.79 -20.34
CA SER A 367 -39.34 -46.95 -19.05
C SER A 367 -38.70 -47.73 -17.88
N ASN A 368 -38.20 -46.99 -16.88
CA ASN A 368 -38.70 -47.14 -15.50
C ASN A 368 -38.39 -45.89 -14.66
N GLU A 369 -39.39 -45.04 -14.47
CA GLU A 369 -39.27 -43.70 -13.89
C GLU A 369 -40.14 -43.54 -12.64
N SER A 370 -39.57 -43.80 -11.45
CA SER A 370 -40.11 -43.34 -10.15
C SER A 370 -39.17 -43.71 -8.98
N ALA A 371 -37.99 -43.08 -8.91
CA ALA A 371 -37.16 -42.94 -7.68
C ALA A 371 -35.79 -42.26 -7.94
N ARG A 372 -35.23 -42.35 -9.15
CA ARG A 372 -33.85 -41.93 -9.45
C ARG A 372 -33.66 -40.49 -9.96
N GLY A 373 -34.73 -39.75 -10.27
CA GLY A 373 -34.65 -38.41 -10.87
C GLY A 373 -34.19 -37.29 -9.92
N ILE A 374 -34.69 -37.28 -8.68
CA ILE A 374 -34.54 -36.14 -7.74
C ILE A 374 -33.08 -35.89 -7.34
N VAL A 375 -32.24 -36.92 -7.30
CA VAL A 375 -30.83 -36.82 -6.89
C VAL A 375 -29.97 -36.05 -7.92
N GLY A 376 -30.36 -36.04 -9.20
CA GLY A 376 -29.64 -35.29 -10.23
C GLY A 376 -29.81 -33.79 -10.08
N GLU A 377 -31.07 -33.35 -9.96
CA GLU A 377 -31.47 -31.93 -10.03
C GLU A 377 -30.97 -31.11 -8.84
N SER A 378 -31.05 -31.65 -7.61
CA SER A 378 -30.55 -30.95 -6.41
C SER A 378 -29.05 -30.68 -6.44
N THR A 379 -28.24 -31.51 -7.14
CA THR A 379 -26.78 -31.30 -7.23
C THR A 379 -26.37 -30.16 -8.17
N LEU A 380 -27.32 -29.61 -8.94
CA LEU A 380 -27.10 -28.40 -9.75
C LEU A 380 -27.35 -27.10 -8.95
N ILE A 381 -27.92 -27.21 -7.75
CA ILE A 381 -28.37 -26.07 -6.93
C ILE A 381 -27.62 -26.01 -5.60
N ILE A 382 -27.40 -27.15 -4.94
CA ILE A 382 -26.91 -27.24 -3.54
C ILE A 382 -25.60 -28.08 -3.49
N PRO A 383 -24.58 -27.69 -2.69
CA PRO A 383 -23.36 -28.47 -2.51
C PRO A 383 -23.60 -29.83 -1.82
N ARG A 384 -22.68 -30.78 -1.98
CA ARG A 384 -22.86 -32.15 -1.47
C ARG A 384 -22.43 -32.28 -0.01
N GLU A 385 -23.01 -33.25 0.68
CA GLU A 385 -22.61 -33.59 2.05
C GLU A 385 -21.13 -34.05 2.15
N ASP A 386 -20.63 -34.77 1.14
CA ASP A 386 -19.21 -35.15 1.09
C ASP A 386 -18.27 -33.93 1.01
N ASP A 387 -18.68 -32.87 0.30
CA ASP A 387 -17.92 -31.62 0.20
C ASP A 387 -17.83 -30.93 1.56
N TYR A 388 -18.96 -30.90 2.30
CA TYR A 388 -18.98 -30.39 3.67
C TYR A 388 -18.10 -31.20 4.62
N MET A 389 -18.16 -32.53 4.56
CA MET A 389 -17.35 -33.43 5.41
C MET A 389 -15.84 -33.27 5.17
N TYR A 390 -15.41 -32.86 3.98
CA TYR A 390 -14.02 -32.47 3.72
C TYR A 390 -13.59 -31.25 4.56
N PHE A 391 -14.45 -30.23 4.71
CA PHE A 391 -14.12 -29.07 5.54
C PHE A 391 -14.18 -29.38 7.04
N VAL A 392 -15.09 -30.23 7.50
CA VAL A 392 -15.08 -30.73 8.90
C VAL A 392 -13.77 -31.49 9.20
N TYR A 393 -13.29 -32.30 8.26
CA TYR A 393 -11.97 -32.94 8.35
C TYR A 393 -10.82 -31.92 8.48
N LEU A 394 -10.81 -30.85 7.67
CA LEU A 394 -9.79 -29.80 7.77
C LEU A 394 -9.85 -29.06 9.11
N VAL A 395 -11.04 -28.69 9.58
CA VAL A 395 -11.25 -28.02 10.89
C VAL A 395 -10.73 -28.87 12.03
N ARG A 396 -11.03 -30.17 12.06
CA ARG A 396 -10.56 -31.10 13.10
C ARG A 396 -9.07 -31.40 13.03
N ARG A 397 -8.52 -31.55 11.82
CA ARG A 397 -7.10 -31.90 11.62
C ARG A 397 -6.16 -30.76 11.94
N TYR A 398 -6.47 -29.56 11.44
CA TYR A 398 -5.64 -28.36 11.58
C TYR A 398 -6.08 -27.44 12.72
N TYR A 399 -7.09 -27.87 13.50
CA TYR A 399 -7.64 -27.15 14.64
C TYR A 399 -8.12 -25.73 14.28
N ILE A 400 -8.82 -25.57 13.16
CA ILE A 400 -9.20 -24.25 12.64
C ILE A 400 -10.25 -23.62 13.57
N ASP A 401 -9.92 -22.49 14.18
CA ASP A 401 -10.76 -21.86 15.20
C ASP A 401 -11.45 -20.58 14.68
N ASN A 402 -10.91 -19.95 13.64
CA ASN A 402 -11.36 -18.66 13.14
C ASN A 402 -11.26 -18.53 11.60
N ALA A 403 -11.85 -17.48 11.03
CA ALA A 403 -11.86 -17.22 9.58
C ALA A 403 -10.50 -16.74 9.03
N VAL A 404 -9.59 -16.28 9.87
CA VAL A 404 -8.22 -15.87 9.48
C VAL A 404 -7.39 -17.11 9.17
N GLU A 405 -7.43 -18.12 10.03
CA GLU A 405 -6.85 -19.45 9.80
C GLU A 405 -7.55 -20.18 8.67
N GLY A 406 -8.88 -20.07 8.60
CA GLY A 406 -9.66 -20.59 7.48
C GLY A 406 -9.16 -20.03 6.14
N HIS A 407 -8.87 -18.72 6.06
CA HIS A 407 -8.27 -18.12 4.87
C HIS A 407 -6.91 -18.74 4.50
N VAL A 408 -6.04 -19.01 5.49
CA VAL A 408 -4.75 -19.67 5.28
C VAL A 408 -4.93 -21.07 4.73
N VAL A 409 -5.81 -21.86 5.34
CA VAL A 409 -6.09 -23.24 4.89
C VAL A 409 -6.70 -23.26 3.49
N LEU A 410 -7.70 -22.42 3.22
CA LEU A 410 -8.36 -22.38 1.90
C LEU A 410 -7.42 -21.98 0.77
N ARG A 411 -6.43 -21.11 1.01
CA ARG A 411 -5.42 -20.76 0.01
C ARG A 411 -4.41 -21.87 -0.27
N CYS A 412 -4.11 -22.71 0.71
CA CYS A 412 -3.05 -23.74 0.61
C CYS A 412 -3.56 -25.16 0.33
N HIS A 413 -4.80 -25.52 0.71
CA HIS A 413 -5.27 -26.92 0.75
C HIS A 413 -5.28 -27.66 -0.61
N ARG A 414 -5.42 -26.94 -1.73
CA ARG A 414 -5.34 -27.50 -3.10
C ARG A 414 -3.94 -27.51 -3.70
N GLN A 415 -2.92 -26.99 -3.00
CA GLN A 415 -1.55 -26.97 -3.51
C GLN A 415 -0.90 -28.37 -3.42
N PRO A 416 0.01 -28.74 -4.35
CA PRO A 416 0.66 -30.06 -4.31
C PRO A 416 1.49 -30.28 -3.03
N ASN A 417 2.01 -29.21 -2.45
CA ASN A 417 2.75 -29.19 -1.18
C ASN A 417 1.89 -28.78 0.04
N ALA A 418 0.56 -28.96 -0.02
CA ALA A 418 -0.36 -28.57 1.06
C ALA A 418 0.03 -29.14 2.44
N SER A 419 0.55 -30.37 2.50
CA SER A 419 1.01 -31.01 3.74
C SER A 419 2.19 -30.28 4.39
N GLU A 420 3.08 -29.68 3.59
CA GLU A 420 4.20 -28.89 4.08
C GLU A 420 3.77 -27.48 4.46
N LEU A 421 2.97 -26.82 3.62
CA LEU A 421 2.49 -25.45 3.86
C LEU A 421 1.60 -25.37 5.10
N LEU A 422 0.72 -26.37 5.30
CA LEU A 422 -0.21 -26.45 6.43
C LEU A 422 0.32 -27.27 7.61
N PHE A 423 1.61 -27.58 7.65
CA PHE A 423 2.21 -28.16 8.85
C PHE A 423 2.13 -27.14 10.00
N SER A 424 1.32 -27.45 11.00
CA SER A 424 0.93 -26.51 12.06
C SER A 424 1.75 -26.66 13.36
N HIS A 425 1.67 -25.63 14.20
CA HIS A 425 2.00 -25.68 15.62
C HIS A 425 0.75 -25.30 16.44
N PRO A 426 0.16 -26.22 17.25
CA PRO A 426 0.55 -27.62 17.46
C PRO A 426 0.48 -28.46 16.17
N PRO A 427 1.22 -29.59 16.09
CA PRO A 427 1.20 -30.47 14.91
C PRO A 427 -0.23 -30.95 14.61
N PRO A 428 -0.57 -31.14 13.32
CA PRO A 428 -1.91 -31.57 12.93
C PRO A 428 -2.22 -32.96 13.47
N LYS A 429 -3.49 -33.23 13.78
CA LYS A 429 -3.93 -34.55 14.27
C LYS A 429 -3.62 -35.67 13.28
N ASP A 430 -3.43 -36.87 13.84
CA ASP A 430 -3.28 -38.10 13.07
C ASP A 430 -4.55 -38.36 12.23
N GLU A 431 -4.35 -38.73 10.96
CA GLU A 431 -5.47 -38.85 10.01
C GLU A 431 -6.49 -39.90 10.47
N GLN A 432 -6.03 -41.02 11.05
CA GLN A 432 -6.88 -42.08 11.57
C GLN A 432 -7.75 -41.61 12.75
N GLU A 433 -7.24 -40.79 13.67
CA GLU A 433 -8.02 -40.25 14.79
C GLU A 433 -9.15 -39.34 14.27
N VAL A 434 -8.81 -38.44 13.33
CA VAL A 434 -9.78 -37.53 12.72
C VAL A 434 -10.85 -38.31 11.95
N LEU A 435 -10.46 -39.29 11.13
CA LEU A 435 -11.40 -40.12 10.36
C LEU A 435 -12.31 -40.95 11.28
N GLN A 436 -11.78 -41.53 12.36
CA GLN A 436 -12.60 -42.20 13.37
C GLN A 436 -13.59 -41.23 14.04
N SER A 437 -13.20 -39.97 14.31
CA SER A 437 -14.11 -38.97 14.87
C SER A 437 -15.23 -38.53 13.92
N LEU A 438 -14.98 -38.57 12.60
CA LEU A 438 -15.93 -38.16 11.56
C LEU A 438 -16.96 -39.26 11.24
N TYR A 439 -16.54 -40.52 11.32
CA TYR A 439 -17.33 -41.68 10.92
C TYR A 439 -17.69 -42.60 12.10
N ARG A 440 -17.56 -42.15 13.36
CA ARG A 440 -17.97 -42.92 14.54
C ARG A 440 -19.48 -43.21 14.48
N PRO A 441 -19.91 -44.48 14.41
CA PRO A 441 -21.31 -44.83 14.58
C PRO A 441 -21.74 -44.47 16.01
N GLY A 442 -22.80 -43.67 16.15
CA GLY A 442 -23.41 -43.37 17.46
C GLY A 442 -23.24 -41.96 18.04
N SER A 443 -22.69 -40.98 17.31
CA SER A 443 -22.74 -39.56 17.73
C SER A 443 -23.26 -38.58 16.67
N ALA A 444 -23.85 -39.09 15.60
CA ALA A 444 -24.71 -38.32 14.70
C ALA A 444 -26.17 -38.69 14.99
N THR A 445 -27.06 -37.69 15.01
CA THR A 445 -28.52 -37.80 15.21
C THR A 445 -28.98 -38.60 16.44
N ALA A 446 -28.81 -38.02 17.63
CA ALA A 446 -29.49 -38.45 18.87
C ALA A 446 -30.22 -37.28 19.57
N THR A 447 -30.80 -36.37 18.77
CA THR A 447 -31.63 -35.24 19.21
C THR A 447 -32.84 -35.00 18.29
N GLN A 448 -33.34 -36.06 17.65
CA GLN A 448 -34.64 -36.07 16.95
C GLN A 448 -35.40 -37.35 17.34
N GLY A 449 -36.73 -37.24 17.54
CA GLY A 449 -37.60 -38.37 17.87
C GLY A 449 -37.68 -38.71 19.36
N LYS A 450 -38.36 -37.87 20.15
CA LYS A 450 -38.85 -38.26 21.48
C LYS A 450 -40.30 -38.72 21.35
N ASP A 451 -40.54 -40.01 21.16
CA ASP A 451 -41.85 -40.63 21.43
C ASP A 451 -41.78 -42.14 21.78
N SER A 452 -42.54 -42.49 22.83
CA SER A 452 -43.11 -43.80 23.20
C SER A 452 -42.28 -45.12 23.19
N SER A 453 -42.04 -45.60 24.44
CA SER A 453 -42.46 -46.94 24.95
C SER A 453 -41.59 -48.21 24.80
N THR A 454 -41.11 -48.71 25.96
CA THR A 454 -41.08 -50.12 26.46
C THR A 454 -40.69 -51.26 25.49
N LYS A 455 -39.78 -52.19 25.83
CA LYS A 455 -39.76 -53.05 27.03
C LYS A 455 -38.43 -53.84 27.06
N ALA A 456 -38.02 -54.35 28.22
CA ALA A 456 -36.81 -55.19 28.35
C ALA A 456 -37.07 -56.68 28.06
N LEU A 457 -36.02 -57.42 27.69
CA LEU A 457 -35.84 -58.84 28.02
C LEU A 457 -34.37 -59.27 27.88
N ASP A 458 -33.89 -60.03 28.87
CA ASP A 458 -32.53 -60.58 28.93
C ASP A 458 -32.30 -61.78 28.01
N GLY A 459 -31.04 -62.06 27.69
CA GLY A 459 -30.65 -63.25 26.92
C GLY A 459 -29.13 -63.42 26.80
N ALA A 460 -28.48 -63.96 27.85
CA ALA A 460 -27.07 -64.32 27.79
C ALA A 460 -26.86 -65.62 27.00
N GLY A 461 -25.95 -65.62 26.01
CA GLY A 461 -25.70 -66.82 25.20
C GLY A 461 -24.44 -66.76 24.33
N THR A 462 -23.38 -67.43 24.80
CA THR A 462 -22.25 -68.00 24.02
C THR A 462 -21.45 -67.10 23.08
N ALA A 463 -20.17 -66.92 23.42
CA ALA A 463 -19.17 -66.36 22.53
C ALA A 463 -18.77 -67.32 21.40
N SER A 464 -18.82 -66.86 20.15
CA SER A 464 -17.99 -67.38 19.06
C SER A 464 -16.85 -66.40 18.78
N LYS A 465 -15.60 -66.89 18.92
CA LYS A 465 -14.40 -66.14 18.50
C LYS A 465 -14.24 -66.29 16.99
N ASP A 466 -14.75 -65.36 16.20
CA ASP A 466 -14.29 -65.20 14.83
C ASP A 466 -13.50 -63.90 14.64
N ARG A 467 -12.18 -64.08 14.49
CA ARG A 467 -11.23 -63.02 14.18
C ARG A 467 -11.35 -62.66 12.70
N HIS A 468 -12.19 -61.69 12.38
CA HIS A 468 -12.04 -60.93 11.13
C HIS A 468 -11.69 -59.49 11.46
N SER A 469 -10.38 -59.26 11.66
CA SER A 469 -9.77 -57.94 11.76
C SER A 469 -9.71 -57.26 10.38
N GLY A 470 -10.88 -56.99 9.81
CA GLY A 470 -11.04 -56.12 8.66
C GLY A 470 -11.19 -54.68 9.14
N VAL A 471 -10.08 -53.98 9.39
CA VAL A 471 -10.11 -52.52 9.53
C VAL A 471 -10.45 -51.96 8.16
N ALA A 472 -11.73 -51.70 7.91
CA ALA A 472 -12.17 -50.97 6.74
C ALA A 472 -11.44 -49.62 6.73
N THR A 473 -10.53 -49.45 5.78
CA THR A 473 -9.71 -48.24 5.65
C THR A 473 -10.59 -47.10 5.15
N VAL A 474 -11.26 -46.43 6.09
CA VAL A 474 -12.11 -45.26 5.83
C VAL A 474 -11.32 -44.26 4.99
N GLY A 475 -11.79 -44.05 3.76
CA GLY A 475 -11.08 -43.20 2.79
C GLY A 475 -11.04 -41.76 3.25
N ARG A 476 -9.88 -41.11 3.06
CA ARG A 476 -9.72 -39.67 3.29
C ARG A 476 -10.70 -38.88 2.41
N PRO A 477 -11.53 -37.97 2.97
CA PRO A 477 -12.34 -37.03 2.18
C PRO A 477 -11.46 -36.27 1.18
N ARG A 478 -11.92 -36.18 -0.06
CA ARG A 478 -11.21 -35.48 -1.14
C ARG A 478 -11.67 -34.01 -1.19
N PRO A 479 -10.81 -33.07 -1.61
CA PRO A 479 -11.25 -31.71 -1.88
C PRO A 479 -12.34 -31.72 -2.97
N PRO A 480 -13.38 -30.87 -2.87
CA PRO A 480 -14.44 -30.77 -3.88
C PRO A 480 -13.86 -30.46 -5.26
N SER A 481 -14.30 -31.21 -6.27
CA SER A 481 -13.84 -31.07 -7.66
C SER A 481 -14.57 -29.99 -8.45
N SER A 482 -15.81 -29.68 -8.06
CA SER A 482 -16.71 -28.74 -8.71
C SER A 482 -17.87 -28.41 -7.78
N TYR A 483 -18.47 -27.24 -7.96
CA TYR A 483 -19.65 -26.79 -7.22
C TYR A 483 -20.77 -26.36 -8.18
N PRO A 484 -22.01 -26.17 -7.69
CA PRO A 484 -23.04 -25.43 -8.41
C PRO A 484 -22.54 -24.05 -8.89
N PRO A 485 -23.15 -23.48 -9.95
CA PRO A 485 -22.86 -22.11 -10.37
C PRO A 485 -23.08 -21.12 -9.22
N ILE A 486 -22.26 -20.07 -9.15
CA ILE A 486 -22.26 -19.16 -7.99
C ILE A 486 -23.58 -18.41 -7.82
N GLU A 487 -24.34 -18.24 -8.91
CA GLU A 487 -25.70 -17.73 -8.92
C GLU A 487 -26.64 -18.55 -8.04
N ALA A 488 -26.48 -19.87 -7.97
CA ALA A 488 -27.33 -20.73 -7.14
C ALA A 488 -27.20 -20.40 -5.64
N LEU A 489 -26.01 -20.00 -5.17
CA LEU A 489 -25.78 -19.64 -3.77
C LEU A 489 -26.62 -18.45 -3.30
N TRP A 490 -26.94 -17.50 -4.19
CA TRP A 490 -27.64 -16.26 -3.81
C TRP A 490 -29.00 -16.05 -4.48
N ARG A 491 -29.33 -16.77 -5.56
CA ARG A 491 -30.64 -16.69 -6.25
C ARG A 491 -31.62 -17.78 -5.83
N CYS A 492 -31.15 -18.92 -5.35
CA CYS A 492 -32.00 -20.02 -4.87
C CYS A 492 -32.36 -19.79 -3.38
N GLU A 493 -33.49 -20.34 -2.92
CA GLU A 493 -33.98 -20.17 -1.53
C GLU A 493 -33.40 -21.23 -0.61
N GLU A 494 -33.18 -22.42 -1.17
CA GLU A 494 -32.59 -23.60 -0.57
C GLU A 494 -31.19 -23.33 0.01
N ASN A 495 -30.48 -22.34 -0.54
CA ASN A 495 -29.15 -21.89 -0.13
C ASN A 495 -29.16 -20.69 0.85
N GLU A 496 -30.31 -20.09 1.20
CA GLU A 496 -30.33 -18.87 2.02
C GLU A 496 -29.66 -19.06 3.39
N ALA A 497 -29.86 -20.22 4.04
CA ALA A 497 -29.19 -20.55 5.30
C ALA A 497 -27.65 -20.56 5.16
N LEU A 498 -27.14 -21.14 4.07
CA LEU A 498 -25.70 -21.19 3.78
C LEU A 498 -25.14 -19.80 3.42
N LEU A 499 -25.91 -18.99 2.70
CA LEU A 499 -25.58 -17.59 2.39
C LEU A 499 -25.47 -16.74 3.67
N ARG A 500 -26.43 -16.89 4.59
CA ARG A 500 -26.41 -16.25 5.92
C ARG A 500 -25.17 -16.66 6.72
N VAL A 501 -24.82 -17.95 6.71
CA VAL A 501 -23.60 -18.48 7.35
C VAL A 501 -22.33 -17.89 6.75
N LEU A 502 -22.25 -17.78 5.41
CA LEU A 502 -21.11 -17.16 4.72
C LEU A 502 -20.94 -15.68 5.09
N VAL A 503 -22.01 -14.89 4.98
CA VAL A 503 -22.00 -13.45 5.33
C VAL A 503 -21.68 -13.27 6.81
N PHE A 504 -22.23 -14.11 7.70
CA PHE A 504 -21.90 -14.08 9.12
C PHE A 504 -20.42 -14.37 9.38
N GLY A 505 -19.86 -15.40 8.74
CA GLY A 505 -18.45 -15.80 8.90
C GLY A 505 -17.48 -14.68 8.54
N GLU A 506 -17.70 -14.06 7.38
CA GLU A 506 -16.94 -12.91 6.89
C GLU A 506 -17.06 -11.64 7.75
N LEU A 507 -18.12 -11.53 8.57
CA LEU A 507 -18.35 -10.37 9.45
C LEU A 507 -17.99 -10.63 10.92
N ASN A 508 -17.91 -11.87 11.40
CA ASN A 508 -17.88 -12.16 12.84
C ASN A 508 -16.81 -13.16 13.29
N LEU A 509 -16.19 -13.92 12.39
CA LEU A 509 -15.20 -14.94 12.73
C LEU A 509 -13.75 -14.47 12.56
N LEU A 510 -13.51 -13.16 12.43
CA LEU A 510 -12.16 -12.59 12.33
C LEU A 510 -11.62 -12.21 13.71
N VAL A 511 -10.42 -12.70 14.02
CA VAL A 511 -9.75 -12.56 15.32
C VAL A 511 -8.36 -11.97 15.08
N SER A 512 -7.85 -11.15 16.01
CA SER A 512 -6.53 -10.50 15.91
C SER A 512 -5.34 -11.43 16.19
N GLU A 513 -5.47 -12.72 15.88
CA GLU A 513 -4.38 -13.70 15.99
C GLU A 513 -3.48 -13.64 14.76
N ASN A 514 -2.20 -13.99 14.94
CA ASN A 514 -1.29 -14.14 13.81
C ASN A 514 -1.32 -15.61 13.34
N PRO A 515 -1.97 -15.93 12.20
CA PRO A 515 -2.10 -17.30 11.73
C PRO A 515 -0.73 -17.92 11.37
N PHE A 516 0.32 -17.11 11.16
CA PHE A 516 1.67 -17.59 10.89
C PHE A 516 2.41 -18.08 12.15
N ALA A 517 1.89 -17.84 13.35
CA ALA A 517 2.33 -18.55 14.54
C ALA A 517 1.90 -20.03 14.49
N ARG A 518 0.69 -20.29 13.98
CA ARG A 518 0.14 -21.65 13.78
C ARG A 518 0.67 -22.29 12.52
N PHE A 519 0.74 -21.57 11.39
CA PHE A 519 1.17 -22.06 10.08
C PHE A 519 2.40 -21.29 9.56
N PRO A 520 3.60 -21.47 10.16
CA PRO A 520 4.78 -20.66 9.82
C PRO A 520 5.22 -20.83 8.36
N LYS A 521 5.09 -22.05 7.80
CA LYS A 521 5.47 -22.35 6.41
C LYS A 521 4.54 -21.69 5.38
N ALA A 522 3.30 -21.35 5.75
CA ALA A 522 2.36 -20.68 4.87
C ALA A 522 2.66 -19.17 4.69
N GLN A 523 3.45 -18.54 5.57
CA GLN A 523 3.70 -17.10 5.53
C GLN A 523 4.33 -16.65 4.21
N ALA A 524 5.37 -17.35 3.74
CA ALA A 524 6.08 -17.05 2.50
C ALA A 524 5.28 -17.34 1.23
N TYR A 525 4.20 -18.12 1.33
CA TYR A 525 3.29 -18.44 0.23
C TYR A 525 2.16 -17.41 0.12
N LEU A 526 1.59 -16.99 1.25
CA LEU A 526 0.45 -16.07 1.31
C LEU A 526 0.85 -14.59 1.29
N THR A 527 2.01 -14.29 1.86
CA THR A 527 2.62 -12.94 1.85
C THR A 527 3.95 -13.01 1.11
N ARG A 528 4.76 -11.94 1.14
CA ARG A 528 6.10 -11.99 0.56
C ARG A 528 7.05 -12.78 1.48
N PRO A 529 7.93 -13.64 0.95
CA PRO A 529 9.02 -14.22 1.75
C PRO A 529 9.92 -13.11 2.30
N SER A 530 10.55 -13.36 3.46
CA SER A 530 11.57 -12.43 3.97
C SER A 530 12.77 -12.38 3.00
N ALA A 531 13.28 -11.19 2.73
CA ALA A 531 14.49 -11.02 1.91
C ALA A 531 15.78 -11.56 2.58
N SER A 532 15.73 -11.86 3.88
CA SER A 532 16.79 -12.58 4.62
C SER A 532 16.68 -14.10 4.50
N ALA A 533 15.50 -14.63 4.15
CA ALA A 533 15.24 -16.06 4.12
C ALA A 533 15.73 -16.65 2.79
N ALA A 534 16.70 -17.56 2.87
CA ALA A 534 17.11 -18.34 1.71
C ALA A 534 16.06 -19.44 1.43
N MET A 535 15.29 -19.28 0.34
CA MET A 535 14.37 -20.32 -0.11
C MET A 535 15.13 -21.55 -0.61
N PRO A 536 14.96 -22.75 -0.02
CA PRO A 536 15.48 -23.98 -0.62
C PRO A 536 14.74 -24.26 -1.93
N GLY A 537 15.48 -24.33 -3.04
CA GLY A 537 14.92 -24.65 -4.37
C GLY A 537 14.72 -23.47 -5.34
N ALA A 538 15.11 -22.24 -5.01
CA ALA A 538 15.03 -21.10 -5.95
C ALA A 538 16.10 -21.10 -7.07
N ALA A 539 16.93 -22.14 -7.15
CA ALA A 539 17.86 -22.39 -8.24
C ALA A 539 17.40 -23.64 -9.01
N GLY A 540 16.95 -23.47 -10.26
CA GLY A 540 16.53 -24.58 -11.13
C GLY A 540 15.04 -24.64 -11.49
N SER A 541 14.44 -23.51 -11.91
CA SER A 541 13.16 -23.52 -12.64
C SER A 541 13.23 -22.58 -13.84
N SER A 542 13.95 -23.02 -14.86
CA SER A 542 13.93 -22.42 -16.20
C SER A 542 14.26 -23.49 -17.25
N LEU A 543 13.35 -23.65 -18.22
CA LEU A 543 13.49 -24.48 -19.43
C LEU A 543 13.58 -26.00 -19.22
N GLU A 544 12.44 -26.64 -18.99
CA GLU A 544 12.13 -27.87 -19.73
C GLU A 544 11.50 -27.47 -21.06
N GLY A 545 12.11 -27.87 -22.20
CA GLY A 545 11.60 -27.50 -23.53
C GLY A 545 12.64 -27.24 -24.62
N ALA A 546 13.72 -28.02 -24.69
CA ALA A 546 14.58 -28.08 -25.87
C ALA A 546 15.09 -29.52 -26.09
N GLY A 547 14.89 -30.04 -27.29
CA GLY A 547 15.12 -31.45 -27.61
C GLY A 547 16.61 -31.83 -27.71
N SER A 548 16.86 -33.11 -27.42
CA SER A 548 18.11 -33.82 -27.66
C SER A 548 18.66 -33.62 -29.08
N TYR A 549 19.94 -33.26 -29.19
CA TYR A 549 20.85 -33.80 -30.20
C TYR A 549 22.27 -33.91 -29.61
N GLY A 550 22.97 -35.00 -29.93
CA GLY A 550 24.16 -35.43 -29.19
C GLY A 550 25.49 -34.80 -29.64
N GLY A 551 26.47 -34.84 -28.72
CA GLY A 551 27.88 -34.56 -28.99
C GLY A 551 28.74 -35.31 -27.99
N ALA A 552 29.51 -36.31 -28.45
CA ALA A 552 30.34 -37.14 -27.59
C ALA A 552 31.73 -36.51 -27.39
N GLN A 553 32.17 -36.28 -26.15
CA GLN A 553 33.59 -36.04 -25.91
C GLN A 553 34.10 -36.54 -24.55
N GLN A 554 34.84 -37.66 -24.64
CA GLN A 554 35.97 -38.10 -23.80
C GLN A 554 35.87 -37.95 -22.27
N GLN A 555 35.63 -39.11 -21.62
CA GLN A 555 36.09 -39.38 -20.27
C GLN A 555 37.62 -39.19 -20.16
N ARG A 556 38.08 -38.37 -19.21
CA ARG A 556 39.42 -38.51 -18.61
C ARG A 556 39.27 -38.80 -17.12
N ARG A 557 39.64 -40.02 -16.73
CA ARG A 557 39.88 -40.41 -15.32
C ARG A 557 41.06 -39.61 -14.76
N GLY A 558 40.92 -39.05 -13.57
CA GLY A 558 42.04 -38.57 -12.77
C GLY A 558 41.66 -37.56 -11.69
N GLY A 559 41.99 -37.85 -10.42
CA GLY A 559 41.92 -36.87 -9.33
C GLY A 559 40.79 -37.09 -8.33
N SER A 560 41.02 -37.93 -7.32
CA SER A 560 40.16 -37.99 -6.12
C SER A 560 40.43 -36.75 -5.25
N HIS A 561 39.53 -35.77 -5.30
CA HIS A 561 39.45 -34.72 -4.31
C HIS A 561 38.07 -34.72 -3.65
N ARG A 562 38.09 -34.60 -2.31
CA ARG A 562 36.93 -34.77 -1.43
C ARG A 562 35.75 -33.91 -1.88
N ALA A 563 34.59 -34.54 -2.06
CA ALA A 563 33.32 -33.86 -2.19
C ALA A 563 33.01 -33.11 -0.88
N PHE A 564 33.30 -31.81 -0.86
CA PHE A 564 32.65 -30.88 0.06
C PHE A 564 31.28 -30.51 -0.54
N GLY A 565 30.28 -30.37 0.34
CA GLY A 565 28.86 -30.43 0.00
C GLY A 565 28.43 -29.67 -1.24
N SER A 566 27.58 -30.31 -2.04
CA SER A 566 26.88 -29.74 -3.17
C SER A 566 25.84 -28.69 -2.70
N ASP A 567 26.31 -27.49 -2.41
CA ASP A 567 25.46 -26.30 -2.44
C ASP A 567 25.05 -26.12 -3.92
N THR A 568 23.82 -26.47 -4.29
CA THR A 568 23.31 -26.45 -5.67
C THR A 568 23.03 -25.04 -6.20
N GLY A 569 23.76 -24.04 -5.69
CA GLY A 569 23.65 -22.64 -6.04
C GLY A 569 24.75 -22.20 -7.00
N VAL A 570 24.36 -21.50 -8.07
CA VAL A 570 25.27 -20.78 -8.95
C VAL A 570 26.02 -19.70 -8.15
N SER A 571 27.34 -19.57 -8.32
CA SER A 571 28.15 -18.58 -7.59
C SER A 571 27.80 -17.15 -8.01
N LEU A 572 27.99 -16.18 -7.11
CA LEU A 572 27.74 -14.77 -7.43
C LEU A 572 28.69 -14.29 -8.54
N SER A 573 29.91 -14.80 -8.58
CA SER A 573 30.85 -14.57 -9.67
C SER A 573 30.33 -15.05 -11.04
N SER A 574 29.63 -16.20 -11.10
CA SER A 574 29.00 -16.70 -12.33
C SER A 574 27.84 -15.83 -12.78
N VAL A 575 26.94 -15.44 -11.86
CA VAL A 575 25.81 -14.55 -12.19
C VAL A 575 26.30 -13.18 -12.71
N ILE A 576 27.44 -12.69 -12.21
CA ILE A 576 28.06 -11.47 -12.74
C ILE A 576 28.70 -11.71 -14.11
N ALA A 577 29.32 -12.87 -14.35
CA ALA A 577 29.86 -13.24 -15.67
C ALA A 577 28.74 -13.35 -16.72
N GLU A 578 27.61 -13.99 -16.40
CA GLU A 578 26.41 -14.06 -17.24
C GLU A 578 25.90 -12.66 -17.61
N LYS A 579 25.76 -11.76 -16.63
CA LYS A 579 25.32 -10.36 -16.87
C LYS A 579 26.32 -9.51 -17.65
N ARG A 580 27.62 -9.84 -17.59
CA ARG A 580 28.66 -9.19 -18.42
C ARG A 580 28.64 -9.69 -19.87
N GLY A 581 28.10 -10.88 -20.11
CA GLY A 581 28.13 -11.56 -21.39
C GLY A 581 29.55 -11.88 -21.86
N HIS A 582 29.65 -12.39 -23.09
CA HIS A 582 30.94 -12.74 -23.72
C HIS A 582 31.68 -11.53 -24.33
N LEU A 583 31.03 -10.36 -24.42
CA LEU A 583 31.59 -9.14 -25.02
C LEU A 583 32.55 -8.39 -24.09
N LEU A 584 32.53 -8.68 -22.79
CA LEU A 584 33.44 -8.14 -21.80
C LEU A 584 34.39 -9.23 -21.30
N ALA A 585 35.65 -8.87 -21.04
CA ALA A 585 36.62 -9.80 -20.49
C ALA A 585 36.08 -10.48 -19.20
N PRO A 586 36.33 -11.78 -19.00
CA PRO A 586 35.90 -12.49 -17.81
C PRO A 586 36.52 -11.88 -16.55
N LEU A 587 35.84 -12.05 -15.41
CA LEU A 587 36.40 -11.65 -14.11
C LEU A 587 37.70 -12.41 -13.86
N SER A 588 38.73 -11.74 -13.37
CA SER A 588 39.94 -12.44 -12.94
C SER A 588 39.61 -13.38 -11.78
N ARG A 589 40.26 -14.55 -11.72
CA ARG A 589 39.95 -15.59 -10.72
C ARG A 589 40.04 -15.06 -9.28
N ASN A 590 40.97 -14.14 -9.01
CA ASN A 590 41.12 -13.49 -7.71
C ASN A 590 39.89 -12.60 -7.37
N VAL A 591 39.39 -11.83 -8.34
CA VAL A 591 38.17 -11.01 -8.16
C VAL A 591 36.94 -11.89 -8.01
N ALA A 592 36.82 -12.96 -8.77
CA ALA A 592 35.74 -13.95 -8.60
C ALA A 592 35.74 -14.54 -7.18
N MET A 593 36.90 -15.00 -6.69
CA MET A 593 37.04 -15.53 -5.33
C MET A 593 36.72 -14.50 -4.23
N MET A 594 37.07 -13.21 -4.43
CA MET A 594 36.70 -12.13 -3.50
C MET A 594 35.20 -11.80 -3.52
N ILE A 595 34.56 -11.91 -4.69
CA ILE A 595 33.11 -11.74 -4.83
C ILE A 595 32.38 -12.89 -4.12
N ASP A 596 32.84 -14.13 -4.29
CA ASP A 596 32.19 -15.29 -3.68
C ASP A 596 32.47 -15.39 -2.17
N SER A 597 33.64 -14.95 -1.68
CA SER A 597 33.84 -14.79 -0.24
C SER A 597 32.90 -13.72 0.35
N ARG A 598 32.71 -12.60 -0.37
CA ARG A 598 31.76 -11.56 0.03
C ARG A 598 30.30 -12.05 0.01
N ALA A 599 29.92 -12.88 -0.97
CA ALA A 599 28.60 -13.49 -1.04
C ALA A 599 28.33 -14.38 0.19
N ASN A 600 29.33 -15.17 0.61
CA ASN A 600 29.25 -15.99 1.81
C ASN A 600 29.14 -15.16 3.10
N ASP A 601 29.88 -14.05 3.20
CA ASP A 601 29.74 -13.13 4.34
C ASP A 601 28.36 -12.48 4.40
N VAL A 602 27.78 -12.09 3.25
CA VAL A 602 26.41 -11.56 3.18
C VAL A 602 25.38 -12.62 3.58
N ARG A 603 25.53 -13.87 3.13
CA ARG A 603 24.66 -15.00 3.54
C ARG A 603 24.70 -15.23 5.06
N ARG A 604 25.89 -15.16 5.67
CA ARG A 604 26.06 -15.24 7.14
C ARG A 604 25.39 -14.07 7.86
N LEU A 605 25.48 -12.84 7.32
CA LEU A 605 24.79 -11.68 7.90
C LEU A 605 23.27 -11.83 7.81
N GLN A 606 22.72 -12.27 6.68
CA GLN A 606 21.28 -12.51 6.51
C GLN A 606 20.76 -13.56 7.52
N GLN A 607 21.45 -14.70 7.64
CA GLN A 607 21.12 -15.76 8.60
C GLN A 607 21.21 -15.29 10.06
N ARG A 608 22.15 -14.39 10.38
CA ARG A 608 22.31 -13.83 11.73
C ARG A 608 21.18 -12.88 12.09
N TYR A 609 20.81 -11.97 11.19
CA TYR A 609 19.92 -10.85 11.51
C TYR A 609 18.44 -11.13 11.27
N GLU A 610 18.04 -12.16 10.51
CA GLU A 610 16.64 -12.51 10.21
C GLU A 610 15.68 -12.44 11.42
N ARG A 611 16.06 -13.04 12.55
CA ARG A 611 15.24 -13.05 13.79
C ARG A 611 15.33 -11.74 14.58
N GLU A 612 16.49 -11.08 14.54
CA GLU A 612 16.71 -9.82 15.24
C GLU A 612 15.96 -8.67 14.56
N ASP A 613 16.01 -8.60 13.23
CA ASP A 613 15.33 -7.60 12.42
C ASP A 613 13.81 -7.72 12.54
N THR A 614 13.26 -8.94 12.42
CA THR A 614 11.80 -9.17 12.51
C THR A 614 11.24 -8.81 13.89
N ALA A 615 11.90 -9.24 14.98
CA ALA A 615 11.50 -8.90 16.34
C ALA A 615 11.69 -7.40 16.65
N SER A 616 12.80 -6.81 16.21
CA SER A 616 13.11 -5.39 16.42
C SER A 616 12.17 -4.48 15.64
N PHE A 617 11.78 -4.86 14.42
CA PHE A 617 10.81 -4.13 13.61
C PHE A 617 9.41 -4.15 14.24
N GLN A 618 8.93 -5.31 14.69
CA GLN A 618 7.65 -5.39 15.43
C GLN A 618 7.68 -4.56 16.72
N LYS A 619 8.80 -4.56 17.45
CA LYS A 619 9.00 -3.72 18.65
C LYS A 619 9.04 -2.22 18.31
N MET A 620 9.69 -1.85 17.22
CA MET A 620 9.75 -0.47 16.70
C MET A 620 8.34 0.04 16.34
N LEU A 621 7.57 -0.77 15.60
CA LEU A 621 6.19 -0.47 15.23
C LEU A 621 5.24 -0.34 16.44
N ARG A 622 5.50 -1.03 17.56
CA ARG A 622 4.69 -0.94 18.79
C ARG A 622 5.05 0.22 19.71
N GLY A 623 6.15 0.93 19.43
CA GLY A 623 6.64 2.02 20.28
C GLY A 623 7.90 1.62 21.06
N SER A 624 9.05 2.03 20.54
CA SER A 624 10.26 2.23 21.37
C SER A 624 10.34 3.70 21.79
N ALA A 625 11.21 4.05 22.75
CA ALA A 625 11.38 5.41 23.27
C ALA A 625 11.81 6.49 22.25
N GLN A 626 11.96 6.14 20.96
CA GLN A 626 12.15 7.11 19.87
C GLN A 626 10.84 7.53 19.18
N VAL A 627 9.74 6.77 19.38
CA VAL A 627 8.44 7.02 18.73
C VAL A 627 7.68 8.17 19.41
N GLU A 628 7.85 8.36 20.72
CA GLU A 628 7.24 9.47 21.48
C GLU A 628 7.63 10.85 20.93
N GLY A 629 8.86 11.00 20.41
CA GLY A 629 9.35 12.25 19.84
C GLY A 629 8.80 12.59 18.46
N ASN A 630 8.37 11.60 17.66
CA ASN A 630 7.68 11.83 16.39
C ASN A 630 6.90 10.57 15.94
N PRO A 631 5.62 10.43 16.33
CA PRO A 631 4.82 9.25 15.99
C PRO A 631 4.47 9.15 14.50
N GLY A 632 4.74 10.18 13.69
CA GLY A 632 4.54 10.14 12.23
C GLY A 632 5.60 9.33 11.47
N LEU A 633 6.74 8.97 12.09
CA LEU A 633 7.83 8.24 11.43
C LEU A 633 7.49 6.77 11.10
N TYR A 634 6.62 6.14 11.90
CA TYR A 634 6.28 4.72 11.82
C TYR A 634 4.76 4.54 11.89
N SER A 635 4.04 5.25 11.01
CA SER A 635 2.58 5.18 10.90
C SER A 635 2.17 4.84 9.47
N ALA A 636 1.23 3.90 9.36
CA ALA A 636 0.56 3.51 8.13
C ALA A 636 -0.93 3.28 8.43
N TYR A 637 -1.73 2.97 7.41
CA TYR A 637 -3.13 2.61 7.61
C TYR A 637 -3.30 1.23 8.27
N SER A 638 -2.42 0.26 7.99
CA SER A 638 -2.67 -1.16 8.29
C SER A 638 -1.45 -1.98 8.76
N ASP A 639 -0.45 -1.35 9.39
CA ASP A 639 0.75 -2.04 9.93
C ASP A 639 0.46 -2.75 11.27
N TRP A 640 -0.51 -3.67 11.25
CA TRP A 640 -0.93 -4.46 12.40
C TRP A 640 0.05 -5.61 12.69
N SER A 641 0.09 -6.09 13.95
CA SER A 641 0.84 -7.32 14.27
C SER A 641 0.05 -8.61 14.04
N TYR A 642 -1.19 -8.49 13.55
CA TYR A 642 -2.10 -9.60 13.21
C TYR A 642 -2.40 -9.55 11.71
N PHE A 643 -2.79 -10.68 11.13
CA PHE A 643 -3.16 -10.76 9.72
C PHE A 643 -4.68 -10.57 9.59
N ASN A 644 -5.12 -9.67 8.71
CA ASN A 644 -6.53 -9.51 8.41
C ASN A 644 -6.79 -9.77 6.91
N PRO A 645 -7.50 -10.84 6.52
CA PRO A 645 -7.79 -11.16 5.13
C PRO A 645 -8.74 -10.15 4.44
N ARG A 646 -9.40 -9.29 5.22
CA ARG A 646 -10.30 -8.21 4.75
C ARG A 646 -9.66 -6.82 4.75
N THR A 647 -8.34 -6.71 4.99
CA THR A 647 -7.60 -5.44 5.01
C THR A 647 -7.96 -4.59 3.78
N VAL A 648 -8.38 -3.34 4.02
CA VAL A 648 -8.80 -2.39 2.99
C VAL A 648 -7.59 -1.92 2.19
N ARG A 649 -7.79 -1.72 0.89
CA ARG A 649 -6.73 -1.24 0.00
C ARG A 649 -6.24 0.15 0.44
N ALA A 650 -4.92 0.32 0.51
CA ALA A 650 -4.31 1.55 1.00
C ALA A 650 -4.72 2.77 0.13
N GLU A 651 -4.97 2.55 -1.15
CA GLU A 651 -5.43 3.55 -2.12
C GLU A 651 -6.80 4.14 -1.77
N GLU A 652 -7.71 3.36 -1.17
CA GLU A 652 -9.05 3.82 -0.77
C GLU A 652 -8.94 4.80 0.40
N ARG A 653 -8.14 4.44 1.42
CA ARG A 653 -7.86 5.29 2.59
C ARG A 653 -7.02 6.53 2.24
N ASP A 654 -6.11 6.43 1.27
CA ASP A 654 -5.39 7.58 0.73
C ASP A 654 -6.29 8.53 -0.07
N ALA A 655 -7.18 8.00 -0.91
CA ALA A 655 -8.13 8.81 -1.67
C ALA A 655 -9.06 9.62 -0.75
N LEU A 656 -9.52 9.02 0.36
CA LEU A 656 -10.25 9.73 1.41
C LEU A 656 -9.35 10.75 2.12
N SER A 657 -8.16 10.37 2.58
CA SER A 657 -7.22 11.27 3.25
C SER A 657 -6.87 12.51 2.41
N ARG A 658 -6.64 12.36 1.09
CA ARG A 658 -6.43 13.49 0.17
C ARG A 658 -7.65 14.40 0.05
N LYS A 659 -8.87 13.84 -0.02
CA LYS A 659 -10.11 14.64 0.00
C LYS A 659 -10.26 15.40 1.33
N THR A 660 -9.87 14.80 2.45
CA THR A 660 -9.95 15.43 3.79
C THR A 660 -8.93 16.55 3.93
N VAL A 661 -7.68 16.37 3.47
CA VAL A 661 -6.68 17.46 3.42
C VAL A 661 -7.12 18.61 2.53
N ALA A 662 -7.78 18.34 1.39
CA ALA A 662 -8.35 19.40 0.54
C ALA A 662 -9.50 20.16 1.24
N ALA A 663 -10.36 19.47 2.00
CA ALA A 663 -11.41 20.10 2.79
C ALA A 663 -10.86 20.92 3.96
N LEU A 664 -9.80 20.45 4.64
CA LEU A 664 -9.11 21.20 5.69
C LEU A 664 -8.50 22.51 5.15
N LYS A 665 -7.90 22.50 3.96
CA LYS A 665 -7.41 23.73 3.30
C LYS A 665 -8.55 24.70 3.01
N ALA A 666 -9.66 24.22 2.43
CA ALA A 666 -10.82 25.06 2.16
C ALA A 666 -11.44 25.66 3.46
N TYR A 667 -11.38 24.93 4.58
CA TYR A 667 -11.79 25.43 5.89
C TYR A 667 -10.85 26.53 6.41
N ASP A 668 -9.52 26.36 6.25
CA ASP A 668 -8.51 27.34 6.68
C ASP A 668 -8.56 28.62 5.84
N ASP A 669 -8.65 28.49 4.51
CA ASP A 669 -8.76 29.61 3.57
C ASP A 669 -9.94 30.54 3.91
N ALA A 670 -11.09 29.96 4.30
CA ALA A 670 -12.29 30.70 4.70
C ALA A 670 -12.07 31.64 5.91
N SER A 671 -11.06 31.37 6.75
CA SER A 671 -10.71 32.24 7.88
C SER A 671 -10.34 33.65 7.44
N ARG A 672 -9.70 33.81 6.27
CA ARG A 672 -9.28 35.10 5.70
C ARG A 672 -10.46 35.97 5.25
N ASP A 673 -11.60 35.34 4.96
CA ASP A 673 -12.82 35.99 4.51
C ASP A 673 -13.81 36.26 5.64
N ILE A 674 -13.82 35.43 6.69
CA ILE A 674 -14.61 35.66 7.92
C ILE A 674 -13.98 36.77 8.78
N TYR A 675 -12.66 36.71 8.98
CA TYR A 675 -11.91 37.63 9.82
C TYR A 675 -11.14 38.66 8.98
N ARG A 676 -10.61 39.70 9.61
CA ARG A 676 -9.72 40.69 8.98
C ARG A 676 -8.68 41.19 9.97
N VAL A 677 -7.55 41.63 9.43
CA VAL A 677 -6.55 42.43 10.15
C VAL A 677 -7.16 43.75 10.63
N GLY A 678 -6.56 44.39 11.64
CA GLY A 678 -6.96 45.72 12.11
C GLY A 678 -6.93 46.78 11.00
N PHE A 679 -7.75 47.83 11.12
CA PHE A 679 -7.84 48.88 10.09
C PHE A 679 -6.51 49.62 9.92
N GLU A 680 -5.93 50.08 11.03
CA GLU A 680 -4.65 50.81 11.06
C GLU A 680 -3.49 49.97 10.49
N GLU A 681 -3.45 48.67 10.79
CA GLU A 681 -2.44 47.77 10.22
C GLU A 681 -2.63 47.57 8.71
N ALA A 682 -3.88 47.51 8.23
CA ALA A 682 -4.17 47.45 6.80
C ALA A 682 -3.81 48.75 6.07
N GLU A 683 -4.04 49.91 6.70
CA GLU A 683 -3.64 51.22 6.21
C GLU A 683 -2.12 51.37 6.18
N ALA A 684 -1.42 51.05 7.27
CA ALA A 684 0.03 51.02 7.36
C ALA A 684 0.64 50.10 6.29
N ARG A 685 0.07 48.90 6.07
CA ARG A 685 0.47 48.00 4.99
C ARG A 685 0.21 48.57 3.59
N SER A 686 -0.84 49.37 3.42
CA SER A 686 -1.16 50.01 2.13
C SER A 686 -0.22 51.17 1.75
N SER A 687 0.51 51.72 2.73
CA SER A 687 1.58 52.71 2.47
C SER A 687 2.73 52.10 1.65
N ALA A 688 3.07 50.84 1.91
CA ALA A 688 4.03 50.06 1.14
C ALA A 688 3.36 49.50 -0.14
N ARG A 689 3.38 50.28 -1.22
CA ARG A 689 2.81 49.86 -2.50
C ARG A 689 3.64 48.71 -3.13
N PRO A 690 2.98 47.72 -3.77
CA PRO A 690 3.69 46.71 -4.57
C PRO A 690 4.29 47.38 -5.81
N VAL A 691 5.61 47.39 -5.89
CA VAL A 691 6.37 47.91 -7.04
C VAL A 691 6.99 46.74 -7.79
N GLU A 692 6.78 46.71 -9.11
CA GLU A 692 7.35 45.71 -10.00
C GLU A 692 8.89 45.75 -9.96
N GLY A 693 9.53 44.58 -9.97
CA GLY A 693 10.98 44.44 -9.83
C GLY A 693 11.56 44.67 -8.43
N VAL A 694 10.76 45.12 -7.44
CA VAL A 694 11.24 45.38 -6.07
C VAL A 694 10.55 44.49 -5.03
N ASN A 695 9.22 44.62 -4.89
CA ASN A 695 8.45 43.96 -3.82
C ASN A 695 7.49 42.88 -4.35
N ASN A 696 7.40 42.71 -5.66
CA ASN A 696 6.64 41.64 -6.31
C ASN A 696 7.57 40.44 -6.59
N ALA A 697 7.02 39.23 -6.46
CA ALA A 697 7.74 38.02 -6.89
C ALA A 697 8.04 38.08 -8.41
N PRO A 698 9.21 37.58 -8.86
CA PRO A 698 9.57 37.59 -10.28
C PRO A 698 8.60 36.73 -11.10
N SER A 699 8.39 37.08 -12.37
CA SER A 699 7.48 36.35 -13.27
C SER A 699 7.90 34.90 -13.55
N TYR A 700 9.18 34.60 -13.39
CA TYR A 700 9.81 33.29 -13.62
C TYR A 700 9.89 32.40 -12.36
N VAL A 701 8.87 32.46 -11.48
CA VAL A 701 8.76 31.55 -10.32
C VAL A 701 8.98 30.10 -10.78
N PRO A 702 9.80 29.29 -10.09
CA PRO A 702 10.02 27.90 -10.47
C PRO A 702 8.70 27.13 -10.48
N THR A 703 8.27 26.73 -11.67
CA THR A 703 7.07 25.93 -11.91
C THR A 703 7.38 24.87 -12.97
N LEU A 704 6.76 23.69 -12.89
CA LEU A 704 7.03 22.64 -13.88
C LEU A 704 6.74 23.07 -15.34
N PRO A 705 5.65 23.80 -15.65
CA PRO A 705 5.40 24.30 -17.01
C PRO A 705 6.49 25.25 -17.52
N HIS A 706 7.05 26.12 -16.67
CA HIS A 706 8.17 27.00 -17.04
C HIS A 706 9.39 26.20 -17.52
N PHE A 707 9.83 25.19 -16.75
CA PHE A 707 10.95 24.35 -17.15
C PHE A 707 10.64 23.46 -18.37
N VAL A 708 9.40 22.98 -18.53
CA VAL A 708 8.99 22.25 -19.75
C VAL A 708 9.04 23.16 -20.97
N ALA A 709 8.56 24.39 -20.86
CA ALA A 709 8.62 25.39 -21.93
C ALA A 709 10.07 25.76 -22.26
N LEU A 710 10.94 25.92 -21.25
CA LEU A 710 12.36 26.24 -21.43
C LEU A 710 13.11 25.12 -22.18
N VAL A 711 12.84 23.86 -21.86
CA VAL A 711 13.42 22.71 -22.58
C VAL A 711 12.81 22.55 -23.98
N LYS A 712 11.48 22.72 -24.16
CA LYS A 712 10.82 22.65 -25.48
C LYS A 712 11.17 23.84 -26.39
N LYS A 713 11.56 25.00 -25.84
CA LYS A 713 12.02 26.19 -26.60
C LYS A 713 13.36 25.94 -27.30
N ASP A 714 14.11 24.92 -26.89
CA ASP A 714 15.34 24.54 -27.58
C ASP A 714 15.06 24.17 -29.05
N PRO A 715 15.81 24.73 -30.02
CA PRO A 715 15.48 24.56 -31.43
C PRO A 715 15.60 23.10 -31.90
N TYR A 716 16.48 22.29 -31.32
CA TYR A 716 16.59 20.87 -31.66
C TYR A 716 15.42 20.06 -31.09
N VAL A 717 15.08 20.28 -29.82
CA VAL A 717 13.93 19.60 -29.18
C VAL A 717 12.63 19.97 -29.89
N SER A 718 12.44 21.25 -30.22
CA SER A 718 11.30 21.74 -30.98
C SER A 718 11.22 21.11 -32.38
N PHE A 719 12.33 21.13 -33.14
CA PHE A 719 12.38 20.57 -34.49
C PHE A 719 12.12 19.06 -34.51
N LEU A 720 12.69 18.30 -33.58
CA LEU A 720 12.41 16.87 -33.45
C LEU A 720 10.92 16.63 -33.08
N SER A 721 10.37 17.41 -32.14
CA SER A 721 8.99 17.24 -31.67
C SER A 721 7.91 17.62 -32.70
N HIS A 722 8.21 18.52 -33.64
CA HIS A 722 7.24 19.12 -34.57
C HIS A 722 7.47 18.79 -36.05
N VAL A 723 8.70 18.45 -36.47
CA VAL A 723 9.07 18.34 -37.89
C VAL A 723 9.69 16.98 -38.24
N ALA A 724 10.65 16.48 -37.45
CA ALA A 724 11.45 15.32 -37.85
C ALA A 724 10.92 13.97 -37.36
N LEU A 725 10.33 13.89 -36.16
CA LEU A 725 9.77 12.63 -35.65
C LEU A 725 8.39 12.36 -36.29
N PRO A 726 8.15 11.13 -36.80
CA PRO A 726 6.91 10.80 -37.48
C PRO A 726 5.70 10.88 -36.53
N GLU A 727 4.59 11.43 -37.02
CA GLU A 727 3.34 11.46 -36.26
C GLU A 727 2.64 10.09 -36.29
N VAL A 728 2.09 9.69 -35.14
CA VAL A 728 1.52 8.35 -34.91
C VAL A 728 0.26 8.07 -35.76
N TYR A 729 -0.32 9.09 -36.40
CA TYR A 729 -1.63 9.00 -37.04
C TYR A 729 -1.73 8.14 -38.32
N ASN A 730 -0.61 7.75 -38.97
CA ASN A 730 -0.66 7.18 -40.33
C ASN A 730 0.18 5.92 -40.61
N THR A 731 0.72 5.19 -39.61
CA THR A 731 1.49 3.95 -39.86
C THR A 731 1.01 2.73 -39.07
N ALA A 732 -0.08 2.11 -39.57
CA ALA A 732 -0.57 0.81 -39.09
C ALA A 732 0.47 -0.34 -39.24
N SER A 733 1.56 -0.12 -39.97
CA SER A 733 2.67 -1.06 -40.20
C SER A 733 3.67 -1.18 -39.05
N HIS A 734 3.61 -0.32 -38.02
CA HIS A 734 4.55 -0.34 -36.87
C HIS A 734 3.89 -0.72 -35.53
N ALA A 735 2.79 -1.48 -35.56
CA ALA A 735 2.10 -1.98 -34.36
C ALA A 735 2.91 -3.00 -33.52
N GLY A 736 4.12 -3.38 -33.94
CA GLY A 736 5.02 -4.27 -33.23
C GLY A 736 6.17 -3.53 -32.53
N ALA A 737 6.11 -3.47 -31.19
CA ALA A 737 7.21 -3.13 -30.28
C ALA A 737 7.79 -1.69 -30.33
N GLY A 738 7.12 -0.74 -29.66
CA GLY A 738 7.73 0.52 -29.24
C GLY A 738 6.75 1.49 -28.60
N ALA A 739 7.19 2.24 -27.59
CA ALA A 739 6.54 3.52 -27.28
C ALA A 739 6.98 4.51 -28.38
N SER A 740 6.05 5.28 -28.95
CA SER A 740 6.36 6.27 -29.98
C SER A 740 7.56 7.14 -29.57
N GLU A 741 8.51 7.34 -30.47
CA GLU A 741 9.70 8.18 -30.25
C GLU A 741 9.32 9.60 -29.83
N LYS A 742 8.19 10.12 -30.33
CA LYS A 742 7.59 11.40 -29.90
C LYS A 742 7.19 11.37 -28.42
N HIS A 743 6.54 10.29 -27.97
CA HIS A 743 6.20 10.10 -26.55
C HIS A 743 7.46 9.90 -25.67
N GLN A 744 8.50 9.24 -26.20
CA GLN A 744 9.78 9.10 -25.51
C GLN A 744 10.50 10.45 -25.36
N LEU A 745 10.52 11.28 -26.39
CA LEU A 745 11.03 12.65 -26.33
C LEU A 745 10.29 13.47 -25.27
N GLU A 746 8.95 13.47 -25.28
CA GLU A 746 8.14 14.19 -24.28
C GLU A 746 8.41 13.71 -22.86
N LYS A 747 8.54 12.39 -22.65
CA LYS A 747 8.89 11.80 -21.36
C LYS A 747 10.26 12.28 -20.87
N LEU A 748 11.28 12.33 -21.75
CA LEU A 748 12.62 12.81 -21.41
C LEU A 748 12.63 14.31 -21.09
N VAL A 749 11.92 15.13 -21.89
CA VAL A 749 11.72 16.56 -21.63
C VAL A 749 11.07 16.79 -20.25
N VAL A 750 10.02 16.05 -19.91
CA VAL A 750 9.36 16.14 -18.59
C VAL A 750 10.28 15.63 -17.47
N GLN A 751 11.13 14.62 -17.70
CA GLN A 751 12.10 14.16 -16.71
C GLN A 751 13.16 15.24 -16.40
N LEU A 752 13.73 15.88 -17.42
CA LEU A 752 14.68 16.97 -17.25
C LEU A 752 14.01 18.18 -16.56
N ALA A 753 12.84 18.60 -17.03
CA ALA A 753 12.11 19.71 -16.42
C ALA A 753 11.75 19.46 -14.95
N ARG A 754 11.38 18.22 -14.57
CA ARG A 754 11.16 17.84 -13.16
C ARG A 754 12.44 17.85 -12.33
N ALA A 755 13.59 17.55 -12.91
CA ALA A 755 14.88 17.60 -12.22
C ALA A 755 15.33 19.06 -12.00
N LEU A 756 15.19 19.93 -13.01
CA LEU A 756 15.46 21.36 -12.91
C LEU A 756 14.55 22.01 -11.86
N TYR A 757 13.23 21.78 -11.95
CA TYR A 757 12.24 22.28 -10.98
C TYR A 757 12.57 21.90 -9.53
N ARG A 758 12.96 20.64 -9.27
CA ARG A 758 13.39 20.20 -7.93
C ARG A 758 14.72 20.80 -7.48
N THR A 759 15.60 21.14 -8.42
CA THR A 759 16.86 21.82 -8.12
C THR A 759 16.61 23.28 -7.74
N ALA A 760 15.70 23.96 -8.44
CA ALA A 760 15.27 25.33 -8.14
C ALA A 760 14.59 25.45 -6.76
N LEU A 761 13.61 24.60 -6.45
CA LEU A 761 12.91 24.64 -5.15
C LEU A 761 13.87 24.48 -3.95
N GLU A 762 14.91 23.67 -4.10
CA GLU A 762 15.88 23.37 -3.03
C GLU A 762 17.24 24.05 -3.27
N PHE A 763 17.31 25.07 -4.14
CA PHE A 763 18.57 25.71 -4.55
C PHE A 763 19.32 26.33 -3.36
N HIS A 764 18.57 26.88 -2.40
CA HIS A 764 19.09 27.43 -1.15
C HIS A 764 19.75 26.39 -0.21
N LYS A 765 19.46 25.08 -0.36
CA LYS A 765 20.04 24.02 0.49
C LYS A 765 21.14 23.24 -0.24
N GLN A 766 22.40 23.61 -0.02
CA GLN A 766 23.57 23.02 -0.70
C GLN A 766 23.56 21.47 -0.80
N PRO A 767 23.26 20.68 0.25
CA PRO A 767 23.26 19.21 0.14
C PRO A 767 22.20 18.68 -0.82
N LEU A 768 20.97 19.24 -0.77
CA LEU A 768 19.88 18.84 -1.65
C LEU A 768 20.08 19.35 -3.08
N ARG A 769 20.60 20.58 -3.24
CA ARG A 769 20.98 21.13 -4.55
C ARG A 769 21.97 20.21 -5.27
N ARG A 770 23.04 19.77 -4.60
CA ARG A 770 24.04 18.86 -5.20
C ARG A 770 23.45 17.51 -5.60
N VAL A 771 22.61 16.90 -4.75
CA VAL A 771 21.89 15.64 -5.08
C VAL A 771 20.89 15.83 -6.22
N ASN A 772 20.19 16.97 -6.30
CA ASN A 772 19.27 17.26 -7.38
C ASN A 772 20.00 17.59 -8.69
N ARG A 773 21.18 18.23 -8.65
CA ARG A 773 22.05 18.42 -9.83
C ARG A 773 22.49 17.09 -10.45
N GLN A 774 22.80 16.06 -9.65
CA GLN A 774 23.07 14.72 -10.19
C GLN A 774 21.87 14.17 -10.98
N LYS A 775 20.63 14.41 -10.52
CA LYS A 775 19.40 14.03 -11.26
C LYS A 775 19.25 14.84 -12.54
N VAL A 776 19.64 16.12 -12.55
CA VAL A 776 19.69 16.95 -13.76
C VAL A 776 20.72 16.39 -14.75
N GLN A 777 21.92 16.03 -14.32
CA GLN A 777 22.95 15.44 -15.20
C GLN A 777 22.48 14.12 -15.85
N VAL A 778 21.86 13.22 -15.07
CA VAL A 778 21.29 11.97 -15.61
C VAL A 778 20.13 12.25 -16.57
N ALA A 779 19.21 13.16 -16.23
CA ALA A 779 18.08 13.47 -17.12
C ALA A 779 18.51 14.21 -18.40
N ALA A 780 19.51 15.08 -18.30
CA ALA A 780 20.06 15.83 -19.42
C ALA A 780 20.83 14.92 -20.38
N SER A 781 21.77 14.10 -19.88
CA SER A 781 22.52 13.16 -20.72
C SER A 781 21.62 12.14 -21.45
N LEU A 782 20.52 11.70 -20.85
CA LEU A 782 19.51 10.87 -21.51
C LEU A 782 18.76 11.62 -22.63
N LEU A 783 18.37 12.89 -22.40
CA LEU A 783 17.75 13.72 -23.42
C LEU A 783 18.74 14.06 -24.55
N ASP A 784 19.97 14.46 -24.21
CA ASP A 784 21.04 14.79 -25.15
C ASP A 784 21.37 13.61 -26.06
N ARG A 785 21.51 12.40 -25.51
CA ARG A 785 21.70 11.19 -26.30
C ARG A 785 20.52 10.93 -27.24
N PHE A 786 19.28 11.09 -26.77
CA PHE A 786 18.09 10.90 -27.59
C PHE A 786 17.99 11.95 -28.72
N VAL A 787 18.29 13.22 -28.42
CA VAL A 787 18.30 14.31 -29.40
C VAL A 787 19.39 14.10 -30.45
N MET A 788 20.62 13.76 -30.05
CA MET A 788 21.71 13.49 -30.99
C MET A 788 21.44 12.28 -31.89
N GLU A 789 20.92 11.19 -31.32
CA GLU A 789 20.57 9.98 -32.07
C GLU A 789 19.40 10.23 -33.03
N GLY A 790 18.31 10.84 -32.53
CA GLY A 790 17.16 11.21 -33.34
C GLY A 790 17.50 12.20 -34.45
N TRP A 791 18.42 13.13 -34.19
CA TRP A 791 18.93 14.04 -35.21
C TRP A 791 19.74 13.32 -36.28
N ARG A 792 20.63 12.39 -35.89
CA ARG A 792 21.39 11.58 -36.86
C ARG A 792 20.45 10.77 -37.76
N VAL A 793 19.49 10.06 -37.16
CA VAL A 793 18.57 9.18 -37.90
C VAL A 793 17.56 9.97 -38.73
N HIS A 794 16.82 10.90 -38.14
CA HIS A 794 15.66 11.54 -38.79
C HIS A 794 15.95 12.87 -39.49
N CYS A 795 17.12 13.47 -39.30
CA CYS A 795 17.51 14.70 -40.01
C CYS A 795 18.64 14.46 -41.03
N VAL A 796 19.55 13.51 -40.78
CA VAL A 796 20.72 13.26 -41.64
C VAL A 796 20.53 12.00 -42.50
N GLU A 797 20.45 10.82 -41.88
CA GLU A 797 20.45 9.52 -42.55
C GLU A 797 19.15 9.25 -43.32
N ARG A 798 18.00 9.36 -42.66
CA ARG A 798 16.66 8.99 -43.15
C ARG A 798 15.63 10.10 -42.90
N PRO A 799 15.79 11.29 -43.49
CA PRO A 799 14.82 12.37 -43.34
C PRO A 799 13.51 12.05 -44.06
N SER A 800 12.39 12.46 -43.47
CA SER A 800 11.06 12.28 -44.06
C SER A 800 10.86 13.01 -45.39
N SER A 801 11.62 14.10 -45.61
CA SER A 801 11.77 14.75 -46.91
C SER A 801 13.11 15.49 -46.98
N GLU A 802 13.58 15.82 -48.19
CA GLU A 802 14.80 16.62 -48.36
C GLU A 802 14.70 18.00 -47.70
N GLY A 803 13.49 18.58 -47.67
CA GLY A 803 13.21 19.82 -46.93
C GLY A 803 13.45 19.71 -45.42
N VAL A 804 13.22 18.55 -44.79
CA VAL A 804 13.57 18.32 -43.37
C VAL A 804 15.08 18.39 -43.18
N ARG A 805 15.86 17.76 -44.06
CA ARG A 805 17.33 17.79 -44.03
C ARG A 805 17.88 19.22 -44.22
N ASP A 806 17.30 19.99 -45.14
CA ASP A 806 17.75 21.36 -45.41
C ASP A 806 17.33 22.36 -44.33
N MET A 807 16.16 22.19 -43.71
CA MET A 807 15.81 22.95 -42.51
C MET A 807 16.71 22.59 -41.33
N ALA A 808 17.01 21.31 -41.14
CA ALA A 808 17.91 20.83 -40.09
C ALA A 808 19.32 21.42 -40.22
N ARG A 809 19.88 21.44 -41.44
CA ARG A 809 21.19 22.06 -41.75
C ARG A 809 21.28 23.55 -41.41
N ARG A 810 20.16 24.26 -41.29
CA ARG A 810 20.12 25.70 -40.93
C ARG A 810 20.23 25.94 -39.42
N LEU A 811 20.06 24.92 -38.58
CA LEU A 811 20.28 25.07 -37.13
C LEU A 811 21.78 25.06 -36.81
N SER A 812 22.20 26.04 -36.01
CA SER A 812 23.54 26.09 -35.39
C SER A 812 23.76 24.89 -34.49
N ALA A 813 25.00 24.38 -34.37
CA ALA A 813 25.35 23.19 -33.60
C ALA A 813 24.63 23.02 -32.24
N TYR A 814 24.21 21.78 -31.95
CA TYR A 814 23.49 21.43 -30.72
C TYR A 814 24.35 21.70 -29.48
N VAL A 815 23.76 22.36 -28.49
CA VAL A 815 24.37 22.60 -27.17
C VAL A 815 23.79 21.59 -26.17
N PRO A 816 24.54 20.59 -25.69
CA PRO A 816 24.00 19.59 -24.75
C PRO A 816 23.45 20.23 -23.47
N PHE A 817 22.28 19.77 -22.99
CA PHE A 817 21.69 20.21 -21.72
C PHE A 817 22.58 19.87 -20.51
N GLU A 818 23.38 18.81 -20.57
CA GLU A 818 24.25 18.40 -19.46
C GLU A 818 25.24 19.51 -19.05
N GLY A 819 25.83 20.16 -20.06
CA GLY A 819 26.79 21.25 -19.93
C GLY A 819 26.17 22.64 -19.75
N ARG A 820 24.83 22.78 -19.74
CA ARG A 820 24.19 24.09 -19.53
C ARG A 820 24.34 24.54 -18.08
N ILE A 821 24.81 25.77 -17.93
CA ILE A 821 25.12 26.42 -16.66
C ILE A 821 23.88 27.21 -16.21
N LEU A 822 22.87 26.50 -15.69
CA LEU A 822 21.55 27.05 -15.38
C LEU A 822 21.37 27.37 -13.89
N ASP A 823 20.89 28.57 -13.59
CA ASP A 823 20.61 29.05 -12.23
C ASP A 823 19.31 28.47 -11.63
N GLU A 824 18.81 29.08 -10.54
CA GLU A 824 17.54 28.69 -9.93
C GLU A 824 16.30 29.05 -10.75
N SER A 825 16.38 30.06 -11.61
CA SER A 825 15.30 30.43 -12.54
C SER A 825 15.26 29.53 -13.79
N GLY A 826 16.34 28.78 -14.03
CA GLY A 826 16.53 27.95 -15.23
C GLY A 826 17.17 28.70 -16.40
N PHE A 827 17.56 29.96 -16.21
CA PHE A 827 18.29 30.74 -17.20
C PHE A 827 19.81 30.54 -17.05
N PRO A 828 20.62 30.87 -18.06
CA PRO A 828 22.07 30.91 -17.91
C PRO A 828 22.47 31.82 -16.74
N THR A 829 23.37 31.36 -15.88
CA THR A 829 23.78 32.14 -14.69
C THR A 829 24.73 33.28 -15.05
N ASP A 830 24.60 34.41 -14.35
CA ASP A 830 25.57 35.51 -14.39
C ASP A 830 26.87 35.22 -13.60
N ALA A 831 26.90 34.12 -12.82
CA ALA A 831 28.07 33.71 -12.05
C ALA A 831 29.18 33.17 -12.95
N ARG A 832 30.44 33.35 -12.52
CA ARG A 832 31.60 32.75 -13.21
C ARG A 832 31.48 31.22 -13.19
N VAL A 833 31.98 30.58 -14.25
CA VAL A 833 31.91 29.11 -14.43
C VAL A 833 32.47 28.36 -13.22
N GLU A 834 33.63 28.77 -12.71
CA GLU A 834 34.28 28.21 -11.50
C GLU A 834 33.37 28.26 -10.26
N ASP A 835 32.63 29.36 -10.08
CA ASP A 835 31.73 29.55 -8.95
C ASP A 835 30.52 28.63 -9.06
N TYR A 836 29.92 28.53 -10.25
CA TYR A 836 28.84 27.60 -10.53
C TYR A 836 29.27 26.13 -10.36
N GLU A 837 30.40 25.73 -10.93
CA GLU A 837 30.94 24.37 -10.81
C GLU A 837 31.15 24.00 -9.34
N ARG A 838 31.71 24.90 -8.53
CA ARG A 838 31.86 24.73 -7.08
C ARG A 838 30.52 24.60 -6.35
N TRP A 839 29.50 25.35 -6.76
CA TRP A 839 28.15 25.29 -6.19
C TRP A 839 27.39 24.01 -6.56
N MET A 840 27.65 23.48 -7.76
CA MET A 840 26.97 22.35 -8.40
C MET A 840 27.76 21.03 -8.38
N ALA A 841 28.98 21.04 -7.84
CA ALA A 841 29.84 19.87 -7.68
C ALA A 841 29.11 18.68 -7.03
N ALA A 842 29.49 17.47 -7.44
CA ALA A 842 28.92 16.24 -6.88
C ALA A 842 29.08 16.18 -5.35
N PRO A 843 28.17 15.50 -4.63
CA PRO A 843 28.36 15.24 -3.20
C PRO A 843 29.63 14.41 -2.96
N SER A 844 30.58 14.94 -2.22
CA SER A 844 31.64 14.17 -1.56
C SER A 844 31.10 13.56 -0.27
N VAL A 845 31.50 12.32 0.03
CA VAL A 845 31.16 11.59 1.27
C VAL A 845 31.94 12.17 2.46
#